data_AF-A0A0X3XN20-F1
#
_entry.id   AF-A0A0X3XN20-F1
#
_cell.length_a   1.000
_cell.length_b   1.000
_cell.length_c   1.000
_cell.angle_alpha   90.00
_cell.angle_beta   90.00
_cell.angle_gamma   90.00
#
_symmetry.space_group_name_H-M   'P 1'
#
loop_
_entity.id
_entity.type
_entity.pdbx_description
1 polymer ?
#
loop_
_entity_poly.entity_id
_entity_poly.type
_entity_poly.pdbx_seq_one_letter_code
_entity_poly.pdbx_strand_id
1 'polypeptide(L)'
;MILADAERAVGDWLAEPRKRGSVLSVVGPVTMGKTALLRRTHERFPSSIFIECSGLTTDEVARRLLAEFSIDAVNPRSKDPLLDAVVNIRRDAIILLANVQWSGPLFTSREPGRIAGALATTIAAHTRGCVRVVVEADSARDRVRVPGTNEIILDAEPGTPPRTATADSYPAVRALAASEVHDTPLPVWEHLCAILGEHTDAASLQRLAQQLPDTVLIHETAPGVSARFISNSHKYDIRAHHPLTATEQLAITESLLGASVRADPSHPDQAEATSAVRAYRARAAALHAALGGALPRLLDERPDFVALCDRTGLLEAISAAWPKGVPTGGAAADARYLDAEGVAPQSHREWLAWLHWAAVNRGRTDWANALAETVRLPWRTAWSRWRPYGVFGKHPGTSGAVDYVELGLSDGGVPVVTTQRELPVPADDESEEPGDERYLERVWRLTDGTELATPSVVDVFLDADGEVDRVLGRTVDIYPHAPAHPEVPRPQLPHSVRDVEPAGDGRWVLGGSGGVFALDVFEPDEMAGAPNRWPSPLVAPARRTAVWPVPALPGPEEDPDHSWWATAFGEGTLRRLERSAIPAGVVHAQTLATLTGIGFPALDGSEPKFLSTVDLAQTGLEPLDAPGNVEPTYLLGFWLGEKIAVGGESGRVLMTSAAGVQLLGSSLRQFMTLVSLYVTLRRSEFSTRYEEEDARRSLTAWARQIDPAAGSSASWTAAFDGDLDVPESL
;
A
#
# COMPACT_ATOMS: atom_id res chain seq x y z
N MET A 1 -38.30 -7.83 7.51
CA MET A 1 -38.74 -8.03 8.91
C MET A 1 -39.09 -6.70 9.55
N ILE A 2 -40.10 -6.65 10.44
CA ILE A 2 -40.38 -5.45 11.27
C ILE A 2 -39.37 -5.33 12.42
N LEU A 3 -39.19 -4.12 12.93
CA LEU A 3 -38.10 -3.77 13.85
C LEU A 3 -38.07 -4.60 15.15
N ALA A 4 -39.23 -4.96 15.71
CA ALA A 4 -39.32 -5.78 16.93
C ALA A 4 -38.89 -7.24 16.70
N ASP A 5 -39.21 -7.81 15.54
CA ASP A 5 -38.77 -9.15 15.18
C ASP A 5 -37.26 -9.18 14.88
N ALA A 6 -36.73 -8.09 14.31
CA ALA A 6 -35.29 -7.94 14.10
C ALA A 6 -34.52 -7.87 15.41
N GLU A 7 -35.06 -7.19 16.42
CA GLU A 7 -34.46 -7.15 17.76
C GLU A 7 -34.42 -8.53 18.41
N ARG A 8 -35.49 -9.33 18.24
CA ARG A 8 -35.50 -10.73 18.67
C ARG A 8 -34.45 -11.54 17.93
N ALA A 9 -34.40 -11.46 16.61
CA ALA A 9 -33.46 -12.21 15.78
C ALA A 9 -31.98 -11.87 16.07
N VAL A 10 -31.65 -10.59 16.30
CA VAL A 10 -30.31 -10.18 16.76
C VAL A 10 -30.02 -10.79 18.13
N GLY A 11 -30.97 -10.71 19.06
CA GLY A 11 -30.84 -11.28 20.40
C GLY A 11 -30.62 -12.80 20.40
N ASP A 12 -31.37 -13.53 19.57
CA ASP A 12 -31.27 -14.98 19.43
C ASP A 12 -29.91 -15.38 18.86
N TRP A 13 -29.44 -14.69 17.82
CA TRP A 13 -28.10 -14.91 17.25
C TRP A 13 -26.98 -14.60 18.26
N LEU A 14 -27.15 -13.55 19.07
CA LEU A 14 -26.22 -13.21 20.14
C LEU A 14 -26.25 -14.22 21.30
N ALA A 15 -27.31 -15.02 21.44
CA ALA A 15 -27.45 -16.07 22.44
C ALA A 15 -26.97 -17.46 21.96
N GLU A 16 -26.87 -17.69 20.64
CA GLU A 16 -26.34 -18.94 20.08
C GLU A 16 -24.92 -19.27 20.60
N PRO A 17 -24.47 -20.54 20.56
CA PRO A 17 -23.07 -20.88 20.83
C PRO A 17 -22.11 -20.12 19.93
N ARG A 18 -21.02 -19.57 20.51
CA ARG A 18 -20.08 -18.73 19.76
C ARG A 18 -19.36 -19.54 18.68
N LYS A 19 -19.37 -19.02 17.46
CA LYS A 19 -18.64 -19.55 16.30
C LYS A 19 -17.54 -18.58 15.92
N ARG A 20 -16.35 -19.13 15.62
CA ARG A 20 -15.21 -18.35 15.10
C ARG A 20 -15.58 -17.71 13.76
N GLY A 21 -15.19 -16.44 13.55
CA GLY A 21 -15.43 -15.73 12.29
C GLY A 21 -16.86 -15.21 12.10
N SER A 22 -17.67 -15.12 13.16
CA SER A 22 -19.08 -14.75 13.03
C SER A 22 -19.31 -13.22 13.01
N VAL A 23 -19.66 -12.70 11.84
CA VAL A 23 -20.14 -11.33 11.63
C VAL A 23 -21.61 -11.38 11.22
N LEU A 24 -22.45 -10.52 11.80
CA LEU A 24 -23.87 -10.36 11.47
C LEU A 24 -24.08 -9.01 10.78
N SER A 25 -24.67 -9.01 9.59
CA SER A 25 -25.05 -7.77 8.91
C SER A 25 -26.51 -7.43 9.16
N VAL A 26 -26.78 -6.18 9.60
CA VAL A 26 -28.12 -5.61 9.65
C VAL A 26 -28.31 -4.76 8.41
N VAL A 27 -29.09 -5.28 7.47
CA VAL A 27 -29.38 -4.68 6.17
C VAL A 27 -30.80 -4.16 6.17
N GLY A 28 -31.05 -3.10 5.42
CA GLY A 28 -32.41 -2.64 5.17
C GLY A 28 -32.42 -1.24 4.57
N PRO A 29 -33.56 -0.80 4.02
CA PRO A 29 -33.75 0.54 3.49
C PRO A 29 -33.26 1.62 4.45
N VAL A 30 -32.91 2.75 3.85
CA VAL A 30 -32.69 4.00 4.53
C VAL A 30 -33.84 4.27 5.54
N THR A 31 -33.55 4.83 6.71
CA THR A 31 -34.52 5.22 7.77
C THR A 31 -35.32 4.12 8.46
N MET A 32 -35.08 2.83 8.19
CA MET A 32 -35.75 1.72 8.89
C MET A 32 -35.30 1.51 10.35
N GLY A 33 -34.67 2.51 10.96
CA GLY A 33 -34.25 2.46 12.36
C GLY A 33 -33.11 1.47 12.64
N LYS A 34 -32.28 1.10 11.66
CA LYS A 34 -31.12 0.21 11.85
C LYS A 34 -30.22 0.68 12.99
N THR A 35 -29.83 1.94 12.99
CA THR A 35 -29.03 2.53 14.07
C THR A 35 -29.76 2.47 15.42
N ALA A 36 -31.08 2.70 15.43
CA ALA A 36 -31.89 2.59 16.65
C ALA A 36 -32.02 1.14 17.15
N LEU A 37 -32.03 0.15 16.25
CA LEU A 37 -31.95 -1.27 16.58
C LEU A 37 -30.62 -1.59 17.28
N LEU A 38 -29.50 -1.12 16.74
CA LEU A 38 -28.19 -1.33 17.36
C LEU A 38 -28.07 -0.63 18.71
N ARG A 39 -28.61 0.58 18.86
CA ARG A 39 -28.65 1.28 20.16
C ARG A 39 -29.48 0.53 21.21
N ARG A 40 -30.68 0.06 20.86
CA ARG A 40 -31.49 -0.77 21.78
C ARG A 40 -30.82 -2.11 22.09
N THR A 41 -30.10 -2.69 21.13
CA THR A 41 -29.28 -3.88 21.38
C THR A 41 -28.18 -3.56 22.40
N HIS A 42 -27.51 -2.41 22.30
CA HIS A 42 -26.52 -1.95 23.26
C HIS A 42 -27.13 -1.75 24.66
N GLU A 43 -28.30 -1.14 24.76
CA GLU A 43 -29.04 -0.96 26.02
C GLU A 43 -29.40 -2.31 26.67
N ARG A 44 -29.78 -3.31 25.87
CA ARG A 44 -30.08 -4.67 26.34
C ARG A 44 -28.83 -5.46 26.75
N PHE A 45 -27.70 -5.19 26.13
CA PHE A 45 -26.41 -5.81 26.44
C PHE A 45 -25.37 -4.73 26.81
N PRO A 46 -25.39 -4.19 28.04
CA PRO A 46 -24.55 -3.04 28.42
C PRO A 46 -23.04 -3.29 28.36
N SER A 47 -22.60 -4.55 28.35
CA SER A 47 -21.21 -4.94 28.15
C SER A 47 -20.77 -4.95 26.68
N SER A 48 -21.67 -4.64 25.75
CA SER A 48 -21.35 -4.47 24.34
C SER A 48 -20.64 -3.14 24.08
N ILE A 49 -19.79 -3.12 23.05
CA ILE A 49 -19.08 -1.94 22.58
C ILE A 49 -19.85 -1.37 21.39
N PHE A 50 -20.34 -0.14 21.51
CA PHE A 50 -21.05 0.56 20.45
C PHE A 50 -20.16 1.64 19.83
N ILE A 51 -19.92 1.58 18.52
CA ILE A 51 -19.14 2.58 17.79
C ILE A 51 -19.99 3.20 16.68
N GLU A 52 -20.18 4.53 16.78
CA GLU A 52 -20.72 5.37 15.71
C GLU A 52 -19.63 5.63 14.68
N CYS A 53 -19.77 5.02 13.48
CA CYS A 53 -18.72 5.03 12.47
C CYS A 53 -18.82 6.22 11.50
N SER A 54 -19.91 7.01 11.53
CA SER A 54 -20.09 8.12 10.60
C SER A 54 -18.94 9.12 10.68
N GLY A 55 -18.33 9.44 9.54
CA GLY A 55 -17.20 10.39 9.48
C GLY A 55 -15.84 9.82 9.90
N LEU A 56 -15.77 8.61 10.46
CA LEU A 56 -14.53 8.04 10.98
C LEU A 56 -13.81 7.19 9.93
N THR A 57 -12.48 7.25 9.93
CA THR A 57 -11.62 6.29 9.20
C THR A 57 -11.59 4.93 9.89
N THR A 58 -11.26 3.88 9.15
CA THR A 58 -11.14 2.51 9.70
C THR A 58 -10.10 2.45 10.81
N ASP A 59 -8.99 3.16 10.68
CA ASP A 59 -7.94 3.20 11.69
C ASP A 59 -8.42 3.90 12.98
N GLU A 60 -9.22 4.96 12.88
CA GLU A 60 -9.85 5.58 14.06
C GLU A 60 -10.85 4.63 14.73
N VAL A 61 -11.66 3.90 13.95
CA VAL A 61 -12.58 2.88 14.47
C VAL A 61 -11.79 1.76 15.16
N ALA A 62 -10.72 1.28 14.55
CA ALA A 62 -9.85 0.25 15.11
C ALA A 62 -9.19 0.71 16.42
N ARG A 63 -8.63 1.92 16.47
CA ARG A 63 -8.03 2.47 17.71
C ARG A 63 -9.05 2.63 18.82
N ARG A 64 -10.24 3.17 18.53
CA ARG A 64 -11.33 3.29 19.52
C ARG A 64 -11.73 1.91 20.07
N LEU A 65 -11.85 0.93 19.19
CA LEU A 65 -12.19 -0.44 19.55
C LEU A 65 -11.11 -1.08 20.43
N LEU A 66 -9.83 -0.99 20.06
CA LEU A 66 -8.73 -1.56 20.84
C LEU A 66 -8.56 -0.87 22.20
N ALA A 67 -8.81 0.44 22.27
CA ALA A 67 -8.82 1.20 23.53
C ALA A 67 -9.87 0.66 24.51
N GLU A 68 -11.06 0.25 24.05
CA GLU A 68 -12.07 -0.39 24.90
C GLU A 68 -11.57 -1.70 25.52
N PHE A 69 -10.68 -2.43 24.84
CA PHE A 69 -10.01 -3.63 25.37
C PHE A 69 -8.75 -3.33 26.18
N SER A 70 -8.40 -2.05 26.35
CA SER A 70 -7.14 -1.61 26.98
C SER A 70 -5.89 -2.18 26.28
N ILE A 71 -5.97 -2.37 24.96
CA ILE A 71 -4.87 -2.84 24.14
C ILE A 71 -4.25 -1.62 23.46
N ASP A 72 -3.00 -1.34 23.81
CA ASP A 72 -2.24 -0.30 23.12
C ASP A 72 -1.63 -0.89 21.85
N ALA A 73 -2.03 -0.35 20.70
CA ALA A 73 -1.75 -0.93 19.39
C ALA A 73 -0.43 -0.41 18.79
N VAL A 74 0.55 -0.10 19.66
CA VAL A 74 1.73 0.69 19.31
C VAL A 74 2.94 -0.16 18.96
N ASN A 75 2.84 -1.49 18.86
CA ASN A 75 4.02 -2.28 18.46
C ASN A 75 4.41 -1.97 17.00
N PRO A 76 5.51 -1.23 16.74
CA PRO A 76 5.82 -0.75 15.40
C PRO A 76 6.25 -1.92 14.49
N ARG A 77 6.85 -2.96 15.09
CA ARG A 77 7.57 -4.03 14.39
C ARG A 77 6.69 -5.18 13.91
N SER A 78 5.39 -5.13 14.15
CA SER A 78 4.47 -6.20 13.76
C SER A 78 4.24 -6.26 12.25
N LYS A 79 4.24 -7.49 11.69
CA LYS A 79 3.82 -7.77 10.31
C LYS A 79 2.30 -7.65 10.13
N ASP A 80 1.49 -7.67 11.17
CA ASP A 80 0.05 -7.43 11.07
C ASP A 80 -0.43 -6.79 12.38
N PRO A 81 -0.31 -5.45 12.53
CA PRO A 81 -0.55 -4.77 13.80
C PRO A 81 -1.95 -5.00 14.35
N LEU A 82 -2.96 -5.04 13.47
CA LEU A 82 -4.32 -5.36 13.89
C LEU A 82 -4.44 -6.82 14.34
N LEU A 83 -3.93 -7.78 13.58
CA LEU A 83 -3.98 -9.18 13.98
C LEU A 83 -3.28 -9.39 15.32
N ASP A 84 -2.07 -8.86 15.49
CA ASP A 84 -1.29 -8.97 16.73
C ASP A 84 -2.01 -8.33 17.92
N ALA A 85 -2.69 -7.21 17.72
CA ALA A 85 -3.53 -6.62 18.76
C ALA A 85 -4.76 -7.51 19.07
N VAL A 86 -5.46 -7.97 18.04
CA VAL A 86 -6.70 -8.75 18.15
C VAL A 86 -6.47 -10.11 18.80
N VAL A 87 -5.34 -10.79 18.52
CA VAL A 87 -5.02 -12.07 19.15
C VAL A 87 -4.76 -11.95 20.65
N ASN A 88 -4.63 -10.73 21.21
CA ASN A 88 -4.52 -10.50 22.65
C ASN A 88 -5.88 -10.31 23.34
N ILE A 89 -6.98 -10.25 22.59
CA ILE A 89 -8.32 -10.20 23.17
C ILE A 89 -8.64 -11.56 23.80
N ARG A 90 -8.91 -11.57 25.11
CA ARG A 90 -9.22 -12.77 25.92
C ARG A 90 -10.61 -12.74 26.53
N ARG A 91 -11.29 -11.60 26.48
CA ARG A 91 -12.62 -11.42 27.07
C ARG A 91 -13.69 -11.52 26.00
N ASP A 92 -14.84 -12.01 26.42
CA ASP A 92 -16.02 -12.03 25.58
C ASP A 92 -16.56 -10.62 25.35
N ALA A 93 -16.92 -10.29 24.11
CA ALA A 93 -17.49 -9.00 23.77
C ALA A 93 -18.45 -9.06 22.58
N ILE A 94 -19.41 -8.14 22.57
CA ILE A 94 -20.29 -7.87 21.43
C ILE A 94 -19.90 -6.50 20.91
N ILE A 95 -19.61 -6.39 19.62
CA ILE A 95 -19.23 -5.14 18.97
C ILE A 95 -20.34 -4.75 18.01
N LEU A 96 -20.87 -3.54 18.16
CA LEU A 96 -21.97 -2.98 17.39
C LEU A 96 -21.43 -1.78 16.60
N LEU A 97 -21.29 -1.94 15.29
CA LEU A 97 -20.79 -0.91 14.39
C LEU A 97 -21.97 -0.26 13.65
N ALA A 98 -22.31 0.97 14.03
CA ALA A 98 -23.43 1.73 13.48
C ALA A 98 -22.99 2.69 12.37
N ASN A 99 -23.89 2.96 11.41
CA ASN A 99 -23.67 3.88 10.29
C ASN A 99 -22.37 3.62 9.51
N VAL A 100 -21.95 2.35 9.37
CA VAL A 100 -20.70 2.01 8.68
C VAL A 100 -20.72 2.47 7.22
N GLN A 101 -21.89 2.47 6.58
CA GLN A 101 -22.07 2.99 5.22
C GLN A 101 -21.74 4.48 5.06
N TRP A 102 -21.68 5.25 6.16
CA TRP A 102 -21.35 6.68 6.19
C TRP A 102 -19.97 6.97 6.78
N SER A 103 -19.15 5.93 6.98
CA SER A 103 -17.80 6.12 7.47
C SER A 103 -16.90 6.82 6.45
N GLY A 104 -15.83 7.39 6.97
CA GLY A 104 -14.87 8.18 6.24
C GLY A 104 -15.20 9.68 6.21
N PRO A 105 -14.16 10.50 5.99
CA PRO A 105 -14.27 11.96 6.06
C PRO A 105 -15.03 12.57 4.87
N LEU A 106 -15.18 11.81 3.77
CA LEU A 106 -15.87 12.22 2.55
C LEU A 106 -17.02 11.26 2.24
N PHE A 107 -18.08 11.75 1.61
CA PHE A 107 -19.24 10.91 1.28
C PHE A 107 -18.94 9.81 0.27
N THR A 108 -17.99 10.01 -0.63
CA THR A 108 -17.55 8.98 -1.60
C THR A 108 -16.42 8.08 -1.04
N SER A 109 -16.16 8.16 0.27
CA SER A 109 -15.11 7.38 0.91
C SER A 109 -15.27 5.87 0.76
N ARG A 110 -14.12 5.17 0.71
CA ARG A 110 -14.03 3.70 0.70
C ARG A 110 -13.90 3.05 2.09
N GLU A 111 -13.84 3.84 3.15
CA GLU A 111 -13.81 3.36 4.53
C GLU A 111 -14.94 2.37 4.89
N PRO A 112 -16.17 2.47 4.36
CA PRO A 112 -17.23 1.51 4.69
C PRO A 112 -16.85 0.06 4.38
N GLY A 113 -16.20 -0.17 3.23
CA GLY A 113 -15.76 -1.49 2.81
C GLY A 113 -14.58 -2.01 3.63
N ARG A 114 -13.71 -1.12 4.12
CA ARG A 114 -12.56 -1.47 4.97
C ARG A 114 -12.99 -1.86 6.38
N ILE A 115 -13.94 -1.14 6.97
CA ILE A 115 -14.51 -1.47 8.28
C ILE A 115 -15.22 -2.83 8.23
N ALA A 116 -16.13 -3.00 7.28
CA ALA A 116 -16.97 -4.20 7.21
C ALA A 116 -16.24 -5.43 6.68
N GLY A 117 -15.29 -5.23 5.76
CA GLY A 117 -14.37 -6.25 5.30
C GLY A 117 -13.24 -6.44 6.30
N ALA A 118 -12.09 -5.81 6.05
CA ALA A 118 -10.85 -6.06 6.76
C ALA A 118 -10.97 -6.02 8.30
N LEU A 119 -11.51 -4.94 8.88
CA LEU A 119 -11.54 -4.78 10.34
C LEU A 119 -12.47 -5.79 11.01
N ALA A 120 -13.76 -5.82 10.61
CA ALA A 120 -14.75 -6.69 11.22
C ALA A 120 -14.42 -8.18 11.04
N THR A 121 -13.94 -8.59 9.86
CA THR A 121 -13.58 -10.00 9.62
C THR A 121 -12.33 -10.40 10.38
N THR A 122 -11.30 -9.54 10.46
CA THR A 122 -10.08 -9.87 11.21
C THR A 122 -10.38 -10.05 12.68
N ILE A 123 -11.18 -9.16 13.27
CA ILE A 123 -11.62 -9.28 14.67
C ILE A 123 -12.40 -10.59 14.86
N ALA A 124 -13.45 -10.82 14.08
CA ALA A 124 -14.29 -12.00 14.26
C ALA A 124 -13.51 -13.33 14.08
N ALA A 125 -12.56 -13.37 13.15
CA ALA A 125 -11.80 -14.58 12.83
C ALA A 125 -10.67 -14.90 13.83
N HIS A 126 -10.06 -13.88 14.46
CA HIS A 126 -8.81 -14.08 15.21
C HIS A 126 -8.93 -13.95 16.73
N THR A 127 -10.09 -13.57 17.27
CA THR A 127 -10.33 -13.56 18.73
C THR A 127 -10.70 -14.93 19.31
N ARG A 128 -10.38 -16.04 18.64
CA ARG A 128 -10.70 -17.42 19.08
C ARG A 128 -12.17 -17.65 19.49
N GLY A 129 -13.11 -16.90 18.90
CA GLY A 129 -14.54 -16.98 19.20
C GLY A 129 -15.02 -16.12 20.38
N CYS A 130 -14.17 -15.32 21.02
CA CYS A 130 -14.57 -14.42 22.12
C CYS A 130 -15.45 -13.24 21.66
N VAL A 131 -15.27 -12.77 20.42
CA VAL A 131 -15.93 -11.56 19.93
C VAL A 131 -16.96 -11.87 18.87
N ARG A 132 -18.12 -11.22 18.96
CA ARG A 132 -19.16 -11.15 17.92
C ARG A 132 -19.27 -9.73 17.39
N VAL A 133 -19.39 -9.59 16.08
CA VAL A 133 -19.49 -8.28 15.43
C VAL A 133 -20.83 -8.16 14.70
N VAL A 134 -21.58 -7.10 14.98
CA VAL A 134 -22.80 -6.72 14.27
C VAL A 134 -22.54 -5.42 13.52
N VAL A 135 -22.81 -5.41 12.22
CA VAL A 135 -22.48 -4.31 11.30
C VAL A 135 -23.76 -3.79 10.67
N GLU A 136 -24.00 -2.48 10.78
CA GLU A 136 -25.01 -1.79 9.98
C GLU A 136 -24.55 -1.69 8.51
N ALA A 137 -25.39 -2.11 7.57
CA ALA A 137 -25.09 -2.09 6.14
C ALA A 137 -26.18 -1.38 5.31
N ASP A 138 -25.78 -0.86 4.15
CA ASP A 138 -26.70 -0.30 3.16
C ASP A 138 -27.49 -1.40 2.43
N SER A 139 -28.70 -1.06 1.97
CA SER A 139 -29.63 -2.03 1.39
C SER A 139 -29.13 -2.61 0.07
N ALA A 140 -28.48 -1.79 -0.74
CA ALA A 140 -27.93 -2.18 -2.03
C ALA A 140 -26.63 -2.98 -1.91
N ARG A 141 -25.97 -2.93 -0.74
CA ARG A 141 -24.64 -3.54 -0.48
C ARG A 141 -23.58 -3.00 -1.44
N ASP A 142 -23.74 -1.75 -1.82
CA ASP A 142 -22.82 -1.07 -2.71
C ASP A 142 -21.59 -0.60 -1.93
N ARG A 143 -21.78 -0.23 -0.66
CA ARG A 143 -20.72 0.34 0.19
C ARG A 143 -20.24 -0.62 1.26
N VAL A 144 -21.16 -1.33 1.90
CA VAL A 144 -20.90 -2.27 2.99
C VAL A 144 -21.16 -3.68 2.49
N ARG A 145 -20.09 -4.45 2.32
CA ARG A 145 -20.15 -5.89 1.99
C ARG A 145 -19.49 -6.68 3.09
N VAL A 146 -20.29 -7.44 3.84
CA VAL A 146 -19.80 -8.36 4.86
C VAL A 146 -19.69 -9.76 4.24
N PRO A 147 -18.52 -10.41 4.26
CA PRO A 147 -18.38 -11.79 3.81
C PRO A 147 -19.09 -12.75 4.79
N GLY A 148 -20.08 -13.52 4.32
CA GLY A 148 -20.77 -14.54 5.13
C GLY A 148 -22.29 -14.58 4.91
N THR A 149 -22.97 -15.58 5.47
CA THR A 149 -24.40 -15.86 5.27
C THR A 149 -25.33 -15.30 6.35
N ASN A 150 -24.81 -14.70 7.42
CA ASN A 150 -25.63 -14.22 8.55
C ASN A 150 -26.08 -12.78 8.30
N GLU A 151 -27.33 -12.63 7.87
CA GLU A 151 -27.94 -11.34 7.57
C GLU A 151 -29.32 -11.21 8.20
N ILE A 152 -29.62 -10.01 8.70
CA ILE A 152 -30.96 -9.60 9.13
C ILE A 152 -31.41 -8.48 8.20
N ILE A 153 -32.53 -8.71 7.51
CA ILE A 153 -33.11 -7.76 6.56
C ILE A 153 -34.34 -7.10 7.17
N LEU A 154 -34.26 -5.79 7.36
CA LEU A 154 -35.42 -4.94 7.66
C LEU A 154 -36.15 -4.60 6.36
N ASP A 155 -37.45 -4.84 6.31
CA ASP A 155 -38.27 -4.56 5.12
C ASP A 155 -38.87 -3.16 5.25
N ALA A 156 -38.92 -2.40 4.16
CA ALA A 156 -39.64 -1.13 4.13
C ALA A 156 -41.10 -1.31 4.56
N GLU A 157 -41.62 -0.39 5.37
CA GLU A 157 -43.07 -0.30 5.55
C GLU A 157 -43.70 0.13 4.20
N PRO A 158 -44.72 -0.59 3.72
CA PRO A 158 -45.38 -0.23 2.47
C PRO A 158 -46.06 1.15 2.60
N GLY A 159 -45.65 2.11 1.77
CA GLY A 159 -46.33 3.41 1.64
C GLY A 159 -45.49 4.67 1.88
N THR A 160 -44.17 4.57 2.09
CA THR A 160 -43.33 5.78 2.17
C THR A 160 -43.17 6.41 0.77
N PRO A 161 -43.57 7.68 0.54
CA PRO A 161 -43.42 8.31 -0.77
C PRO A 161 -41.94 8.47 -1.15
N PRO A 162 -41.61 8.45 -2.46
CA PRO A 162 -40.23 8.60 -2.93
C PRO A 162 -39.70 10.01 -2.63
N ARG A 163 -38.55 10.07 -1.97
CA ARG A 163 -37.90 11.31 -1.47
C ARG A 163 -37.24 12.15 -2.57
N THR A 164 -37.30 11.69 -3.82
CA THR A 164 -36.65 12.30 -5.00
C THR A 164 -37.34 13.58 -5.45
N ALA A 165 -38.64 13.74 -5.18
CA ALA A 165 -39.41 14.92 -5.58
C ALA A 165 -38.87 16.25 -5.03
N THR A 166 -38.15 16.20 -3.90
CA THR A 166 -37.54 17.39 -3.28
C THR A 166 -36.36 17.92 -4.10
N ALA A 167 -35.53 17.06 -4.71
CA ALA A 167 -34.42 17.52 -5.53
C ALA A 167 -34.89 18.11 -6.86
N ASP A 168 -35.93 17.53 -7.47
CA ASP A 168 -36.56 18.04 -8.69
C ASP A 168 -37.17 19.44 -8.49
N SER A 169 -37.69 19.70 -7.30
CA SER A 169 -38.34 20.97 -6.95
C SER A 169 -37.35 22.03 -6.46
N TYR A 170 -36.16 21.62 -6.01
CA TYR A 170 -35.18 22.51 -5.39
C TYR A 170 -33.75 22.16 -5.86
N PRO A 171 -33.28 22.74 -6.99
CA PRO A 171 -31.94 22.49 -7.54
C PRO A 171 -30.78 22.76 -6.56
N ALA A 172 -30.94 23.75 -5.66
CA ALA A 172 -29.97 24.01 -4.61
C ALA A 172 -29.76 22.79 -3.68
N VAL A 173 -30.78 21.94 -3.47
CA VAL A 173 -30.65 20.70 -2.69
C VAL A 173 -29.76 19.67 -3.42
N ARG A 174 -29.82 19.63 -4.76
CA ARG A 174 -28.88 18.84 -5.59
C ARG A 174 -27.44 19.35 -5.42
N ALA A 175 -27.23 20.66 -5.37
CA ALA A 175 -25.91 21.24 -5.11
C ALA A 175 -25.39 20.94 -3.69
N LEU A 176 -26.26 20.92 -2.67
CA LEU A 176 -25.86 20.46 -1.33
C LEU A 176 -25.48 18.98 -1.33
N ALA A 177 -26.21 18.17 -2.10
CA ALA A 177 -25.88 16.76 -2.28
C ALA A 177 -24.55 16.57 -3.03
N ALA A 178 -24.17 17.48 -3.92
CA ALA A 178 -22.89 17.45 -4.63
C ALA A 178 -21.67 17.64 -3.71
N SER A 179 -21.80 18.35 -2.59
CA SER A 179 -20.72 18.53 -1.61
C SER A 179 -20.17 17.18 -1.13
N GLU A 180 -18.85 17.02 -1.00
CA GLU A 180 -18.27 15.76 -0.48
C GLU A 180 -18.13 15.70 1.05
N VAL A 181 -18.32 16.82 1.76
CA VAL A 181 -18.18 16.89 3.22
C VAL A 181 -19.52 16.68 3.94
N HIS A 182 -19.46 16.20 5.19
CA HIS A 182 -20.62 15.99 6.08
C HIS A 182 -21.32 17.29 6.44
N ASP A 183 -20.56 18.32 6.80
CA ASP A 183 -21.04 19.66 7.09
C ASP A 183 -20.53 20.62 6.02
N THR A 184 -21.45 21.19 5.24
CA THR A 184 -21.11 22.06 4.10
C THR A 184 -21.28 23.52 4.51
N PRO A 185 -20.20 24.31 4.62
CA PRO A 185 -20.31 25.74 4.88
C PRO A 185 -21.22 26.42 3.85
N LEU A 186 -22.03 27.40 4.26
CA LEU A 186 -22.92 28.11 3.33
C LEU A 186 -22.19 28.70 2.11
N PRO A 187 -21.00 29.31 2.23
CA PRO A 187 -20.25 29.79 1.07
C PRO A 187 -19.88 28.69 0.07
N VAL A 188 -19.64 27.47 0.55
CA VAL A 188 -19.36 26.31 -0.29
C VAL A 188 -20.63 25.86 -1.01
N TRP A 189 -21.77 25.82 -0.29
CA TRP A 189 -23.04 25.47 -0.89
C TRP A 189 -23.44 26.46 -1.99
N GLU A 190 -23.29 27.75 -1.73
CA GLU A 190 -23.49 28.82 -2.72
C GLU A 190 -22.57 28.65 -3.93
N HIS A 191 -21.28 28.38 -3.70
CA HIS A 191 -20.31 28.15 -4.77
C HIS A 191 -20.70 26.96 -5.67
N LEU A 192 -21.13 25.84 -5.07
CA LEU A 192 -21.59 24.66 -5.80
C LEU A 192 -22.89 24.94 -6.58
N CYS A 193 -23.82 25.72 -6.03
CA CYS A 193 -25.02 26.14 -6.76
C CYS A 193 -24.63 26.92 -8.02
N ALA A 194 -23.74 27.90 -7.89
CA ALA A 194 -23.31 28.75 -9.01
C ALA A 194 -22.71 27.93 -10.16
N ILE A 195 -21.87 26.94 -9.85
CA ILE A 195 -21.25 26.05 -10.85
C ILE A 195 -22.29 25.18 -11.55
N LEU A 196 -23.30 24.72 -10.81
CA LEU A 196 -24.38 23.87 -11.33
C LEU A 196 -25.51 24.67 -12.00
N GLY A 197 -25.30 25.98 -12.21
CA GLY A 197 -26.22 26.85 -12.95
C GLY A 197 -27.30 27.52 -12.10
N GLU A 198 -27.19 27.43 -10.77
CA GLU A 198 -28.17 27.97 -9.83
C GLU A 198 -27.63 29.24 -9.14
N HIS A 199 -28.24 30.38 -9.45
CA HIS A 199 -27.89 31.66 -8.84
C HIS A 199 -28.69 31.89 -7.56
N THR A 200 -28.06 31.61 -6.42
CA THR A 200 -28.63 31.82 -5.08
C THR A 200 -27.61 32.51 -4.18
N ASP A 201 -28.08 33.17 -3.13
CA ASP A 201 -27.24 33.74 -2.07
C ASP A 201 -27.42 32.99 -0.74
N ALA A 202 -26.52 33.24 0.23
CA ALA A 202 -26.58 32.62 1.55
C ALA A 202 -27.92 32.83 2.28
N ALA A 203 -28.54 34.01 2.14
CA ALA A 203 -29.83 34.31 2.77
C ALA A 203 -30.99 33.48 2.17
N SER A 204 -30.95 33.22 0.87
CA SER A 204 -31.91 32.37 0.17
C SER A 204 -31.71 30.90 0.52
N LEU A 205 -30.46 30.45 0.66
CA LEU A 205 -30.13 29.10 1.15
C LEU A 205 -30.65 28.87 2.59
N GLN A 206 -30.54 29.89 3.45
CA GLN A 206 -31.10 29.82 4.80
C GLN A 206 -32.63 29.72 4.81
N ARG A 207 -33.30 30.55 3.99
CA ARG A 207 -34.76 30.47 3.82
C ARG A 207 -35.19 29.11 3.25
N LEU A 208 -34.44 28.55 2.31
CA LEU A 208 -34.70 27.22 1.76
C LEU A 208 -34.62 26.13 2.84
N ALA A 209 -33.61 26.16 3.70
CA ALA A 209 -33.52 25.21 4.81
C ALA A 209 -34.68 25.35 5.80
N GLN A 210 -35.15 26.57 6.06
CA GLN A 210 -36.34 26.81 6.88
C GLN A 210 -37.63 26.28 6.23
N GLN A 211 -37.70 26.26 4.90
CA GLN A 211 -38.83 25.67 4.16
C GLN A 211 -38.79 24.13 4.13
N LEU A 212 -37.60 23.54 4.32
CA LEU A 212 -37.38 22.10 4.29
C LEU A 212 -36.79 21.58 5.62
N PRO A 213 -37.46 21.84 6.77
CA PRO A 213 -36.91 21.54 8.09
C PRO A 213 -36.78 20.05 8.37
N ASP A 214 -37.44 19.17 7.59
CA ASP A 214 -37.32 17.71 7.69
C ASP A 214 -36.21 17.14 6.78
N THR A 215 -35.60 17.98 5.94
CA THR A 215 -34.57 17.56 4.97
C THR A 215 -33.20 18.17 5.26
N VAL A 216 -33.14 19.48 5.44
CA VAL A 216 -31.89 20.25 5.59
C VAL A 216 -31.86 20.93 6.95
N LEU A 217 -30.74 20.79 7.65
CA LEU A 217 -30.47 21.47 8.91
C LEU A 217 -29.34 22.48 8.72
N ILE A 218 -29.57 23.70 9.17
CA ILE A 218 -28.53 24.72 9.33
C ILE A 218 -28.14 24.80 10.80
N HIS A 219 -26.84 24.87 11.05
CA HIS A 219 -26.30 24.99 12.40
C HIS A 219 -24.97 25.75 12.37
N GLU A 220 -24.60 26.29 13.53
CA GLU A 220 -23.28 26.89 13.72
C GLU A 220 -22.23 25.82 13.97
N THR A 221 -21.09 25.98 13.31
CA THR A 221 -19.91 25.15 13.43
C THR A 221 -18.71 26.05 13.73
N ALA A 222 -17.58 25.49 14.15
CA ALA A 222 -16.34 26.26 14.35
C ALA A 222 -15.95 27.16 13.15
N PRO A 223 -16.08 26.72 11.87
CA PRO A 223 -15.83 27.56 10.69
C PRO A 223 -17.03 28.43 10.25
N GLY A 224 -18.05 28.63 11.10
CA GLY A 224 -19.22 29.44 10.82
C GLY A 224 -20.48 28.62 10.51
N VAL A 225 -21.43 29.21 9.78
CA VAL A 225 -22.74 28.60 9.50
C VAL A 225 -22.62 27.53 8.42
N SER A 226 -23.06 26.31 8.75
CA SER A 226 -23.01 25.14 7.87
C SER A 226 -24.38 24.50 7.67
N ALA A 227 -24.58 23.93 6.49
CA ALA A 227 -25.74 23.14 6.12
C ALA A 227 -25.37 21.66 6.02
N ARG A 228 -26.26 20.79 6.51
CA ARG A 228 -26.20 19.34 6.32
C ARG A 228 -27.59 18.76 6.11
N PHE A 229 -27.67 17.55 5.59
CA PHE A 229 -28.92 16.81 5.61
C PHE A 229 -29.19 16.29 7.02
N ILE A 230 -30.46 16.23 7.43
CA ILE A 230 -30.85 15.63 8.71
C ILE A 230 -30.46 14.15 8.77
N SER A 231 -30.51 13.49 7.63
CA SER A 231 -29.99 12.15 7.47
C SER A 231 -29.05 12.09 6.26
N ASN A 232 -27.86 11.51 6.46
CA ASN A 232 -26.90 11.20 5.39
C ASN A 232 -27.52 10.38 4.25
N SER A 233 -28.59 9.66 4.55
CA SER A 233 -29.33 8.92 3.56
C SER A 233 -30.06 9.78 2.52
N HIS A 234 -30.58 10.96 2.89
CA HIS A 234 -31.19 11.89 1.94
C HIS A 234 -30.20 12.29 0.85
N LYS A 235 -28.96 12.59 1.26
CA LYS A 235 -27.88 12.92 0.33
C LYS A 235 -27.60 11.78 -0.66
N TYR A 236 -27.54 10.54 -0.15
CA TYR A 236 -27.29 9.37 -1.00
C TYR A 236 -28.43 9.13 -1.99
N ASP A 237 -29.67 9.19 -1.52
CA ASP A 237 -30.85 9.04 -2.37
C ASP A 237 -30.86 10.09 -3.49
N ILE A 238 -30.54 11.35 -3.18
CA ILE A 238 -30.44 12.42 -4.19
C ILE A 238 -29.31 12.13 -5.18
N ARG A 239 -28.12 11.74 -4.73
CA ARG A 239 -26.99 11.40 -5.61
C ARG A 239 -27.29 10.22 -6.54
N ALA A 240 -28.03 9.23 -6.06
CA ALA A 240 -28.39 8.05 -6.84
C ALA A 240 -29.38 8.39 -7.98
N HIS A 241 -30.32 9.31 -7.75
CA HIS A 241 -31.32 9.70 -8.75
C HIS A 241 -30.90 10.89 -9.62
N HIS A 242 -30.03 11.76 -9.10
CA HIS A 242 -29.50 12.94 -9.80
C HIS A 242 -27.97 12.97 -9.75
N PRO A 243 -27.28 11.96 -10.31
CA PRO A 243 -25.83 11.93 -10.31
C PRO A 243 -25.27 13.15 -11.06
N LEU A 244 -24.14 13.66 -10.58
CA LEU A 244 -23.37 14.62 -11.37
C LEU A 244 -22.74 13.92 -12.56
N THR A 245 -22.79 14.57 -13.72
CA THR A 245 -22.07 14.16 -14.92
C THR A 245 -20.56 14.38 -14.74
N ALA A 246 -19.74 13.67 -15.52
CA ALA A 246 -18.30 13.89 -15.53
C ALA A 246 -17.94 15.36 -15.84
N THR A 247 -18.69 16.00 -16.74
CA THR A 247 -18.49 17.42 -17.09
C THR A 247 -18.79 18.35 -15.90
N GLU A 248 -19.86 18.13 -15.15
CA GLU A 248 -20.16 18.91 -13.94
C GLU A 248 -19.08 18.70 -12.86
N GLN A 249 -18.59 17.47 -12.69
CA GLN A 249 -17.48 17.18 -11.77
C GLN A 249 -16.22 17.95 -12.14
N LEU A 250 -15.87 17.98 -13.44
CA LEU A 250 -14.73 18.75 -13.94
C LEU A 250 -14.91 20.25 -13.79
N ALA A 251 -16.11 20.78 -14.05
CA ALA A 251 -16.42 22.19 -13.83
C ALA A 251 -16.22 22.60 -12.35
N ILE A 252 -16.61 21.72 -11.42
CA ILE A 252 -16.34 21.92 -9.99
C ILE A 252 -14.82 21.93 -9.73
N THR A 253 -14.09 20.95 -10.24
CA THR A 253 -12.62 20.89 -10.10
C THR A 253 -11.94 22.16 -10.63
N GLU A 254 -12.30 22.62 -11.82
CA GLU A 254 -11.73 23.81 -12.45
C GLU A 254 -12.06 25.08 -11.66
N SER A 255 -13.30 25.22 -11.18
CA SER A 255 -13.69 26.34 -10.33
C SER A 255 -12.90 26.37 -9.02
N LEU A 256 -12.72 25.22 -8.36
CA LEU A 256 -11.93 25.12 -7.13
C LEU A 256 -10.46 25.46 -7.37
N LEU A 257 -9.89 25.04 -8.51
CA LEU A 257 -8.54 25.45 -8.94
C LEU A 257 -8.44 26.97 -9.13
N GLY A 258 -9.44 27.56 -9.80
CA GLY A 258 -9.54 28.98 -10.11
C GLY A 258 -9.85 29.88 -8.91
N ALA A 259 -10.40 29.34 -7.82
CA ALA A 259 -10.78 30.07 -6.59
C ALA A 259 -9.59 30.65 -5.79
N SER A 260 -8.42 30.80 -6.41
CA SER A 260 -7.19 31.37 -5.83
C SER A 260 -7.15 32.90 -5.86
N VAL A 261 -8.27 33.58 -6.10
CA VAL A 261 -8.32 35.06 -6.17
C VAL A 261 -8.35 35.65 -4.75
N ARG A 262 -7.39 36.55 -4.50
CA ARG A 262 -7.15 37.29 -3.25
C ARG A 262 -8.44 37.72 -2.55
N ALA A 263 -8.59 37.34 -1.27
CA ALA A 263 -9.53 38.02 -0.39
C ALA A 263 -9.12 39.49 -0.29
N ASP A 264 -10.05 40.41 -0.57
CA ASP A 264 -9.84 41.82 -0.29
C ASP A 264 -9.80 42.01 1.24
N PRO A 265 -8.69 42.50 1.82
CA PRO A 265 -8.58 42.75 3.26
C PRO A 265 -9.65 43.70 3.80
N SER A 266 -10.31 44.47 2.92
CA SER A 266 -11.33 45.45 3.24
C SER A 266 -12.71 44.83 3.55
N HIS A 267 -12.89 43.52 3.31
CA HIS A 267 -14.17 42.81 3.49
C HIS A 267 -13.99 41.50 4.29
N PRO A 268 -14.11 41.53 5.63
CA PRO A 268 -13.88 40.36 6.49
C PRO A 268 -14.82 39.17 6.16
N ASP A 269 -16.08 39.43 5.82
CA ASP A 269 -17.04 38.38 5.44
C ASP A 269 -16.62 37.65 4.14
N GLN A 270 -15.98 38.35 3.21
CA GLN A 270 -15.44 37.75 1.98
C GLN A 270 -14.18 36.92 2.27
N ALA A 271 -13.36 37.34 3.24
CA ALA A 271 -12.19 36.58 3.66
C ALA A 271 -12.57 35.24 4.31
N GLU A 272 -13.62 35.23 5.14
CA GLU A 272 -14.15 34.00 5.76
C GLU A 272 -14.78 33.07 4.72
N ALA A 273 -15.61 33.61 3.81
CA ALA A 273 -16.18 32.85 2.70
C ALA A 273 -15.10 32.21 1.81
N THR A 274 -14.05 32.96 1.49
CA THR A 274 -12.89 32.48 0.73
C THR A 274 -12.13 31.39 1.49
N SER A 275 -12.03 31.50 2.82
CA SER A 275 -11.41 30.48 3.68
C SER A 275 -12.19 29.16 3.67
N ALA A 276 -13.51 29.22 3.77
CA ALA A 276 -14.38 28.03 3.74
C ALA A 276 -14.28 27.28 2.41
N VAL A 277 -14.32 28.00 1.28
CA VAL A 277 -14.13 27.41 -0.06
C VAL A 277 -12.73 26.83 -0.22
N ARG A 278 -11.69 27.47 0.33
CA ARG A 278 -10.32 26.95 0.32
C ARG A 278 -10.18 25.65 1.12
N ALA A 279 -10.82 25.56 2.29
CA ALA A 279 -10.83 24.36 3.10
C ALA A 279 -11.58 23.21 2.42
N TYR A 280 -12.72 23.50 1.79
CA TYR A 280 -13.44 22.52 0.97
C TYR A 280 -12.61 22.04 -0.22
N ARG A 281 -11.96 22.96 -0.92
CA ARG A 281 -11.05 22.66 -2.03
C ARG A 281 -9.99 21.65 -1.61
N ALA A 282 -9.32 21.88 -0.49
CA ALA A 282 -8.25 21.00 -0.03
C ALA A 282 -8.74 19.56 0.19
N ARG A 283 -9.96 19.40 0.69
CA ARG A 283 -10.56 18.08 0.98
C ARG A 283 -11.16 17.40 -0.24
N ALA A 284 -11.79 18.14 -1.15
CA ALA A 284 -12.71 17.58 -2.15
C ALA A 284 -12.27 17.74 -3.60
N ALA A 285 -11.33 18.64 -3.93
CA ALA A 285 -10.96 18.92 -5.32
C ALA A 285 -10.41 17.67 -6.04
N ALA A 286 -9.57 16.90 -5.35
CA ALA A 286 -9.04 15.63 -5.86
C ALA A 286 -10.17 14.65 -6.21
N LEU A 287 -11.18 14.55 -5.36
CA LEU A 287 -12.28 13.61 -5.53
C LEU A 287 -13.20 14.01 -6.69
N HIS A 288 -13.52 15.30 -6.83
CA HIS A 288 -14.22 15.80 -8.02
C HIS A 288 -13.42 15.51 -9.30
N ALA A 289 -12.09 15.69 -9.26
CA ALA A 289 -11.23 15.37 -10.40
C ALA A 289 -11.22 13.88 -10.72
N ALA A 290 -11.28 13.01 -9.71
CA ALA A 290 -11.36 11.56 -9.86
C ALA A 290 -12.67 11.15 -10.54
N LEU A 291 -13.79 11.68 -10.04
CA LEU A 291 -15.13 11.41 -10.56
C LEU A 291 -15.34 11.98 -11.97
N GLY A 292 -14.66 13.08 -12.30
CA GLY A 292 -14.60 13.64 -13.66
C GLY A 292 -13.58 12.97 -14.60
N GLY A 293 -12.75 12.04 -14.11
CA GLY A 293 -11.75 11.33 -14.91
C GLY A 293 -10.46 12.10 -15.20
N ALA A 294 -10.23 13.26 -14.57
CA ALA A 294 -9.03 14.08 -14.78
C ALA A 294 -7.90 13.83 -13.77
N LEU A 295 -8.17 13.15 -12.64
CA LEU A 295 -7.18 12.96 -11.57
C LEU A 295 -5.84 12.39 -12.06
N PRO A 296 -5.77 11.32 -12.90
CA PRO A 296 -4.49 10.76 -13.33
C PRO A 296 -3.58 11.80 -13.98
N ARG A 297 -4.14 12.58 -14.91
CA ARG A 297 -3.42 13.64 -15.62
C ARG A 297 -2.98 14.76 -14.67
N LEU A 298 -3.87 15.20 -13.78
CA LEU A 298 -3.56 16.28 -12.85
C LEU A 298 -2.45 15.90 -11.85
N LEU A 299 -2.43 14.65 -11.37
CA LEU A 299 -1.37 14.20 -10.46
C LEU A 299 0.01 14.21 -11.13
N ASP A 300 0.08 13.83 -12.40
CA ASP A 300 1.35 13.77 -13.11
C ASP A 300 1.79 15.12 -13.68
N GLU A 301 0.87 15.98 -14.13
CA GLU A 301 1.22 17.23 -14.83
C GLU A 301 1.19 18.47 -13.94
N ARG A 302 0.48 18.45 -12.79
CA ARG A 302 0.15 19.66 -12.01
C ARG A 302 0.57 19.53 -10.54
N PRO A 303 1.86 19.75 -10.23
CA PRO A 303 2.35 19.84 -8.85
C PRO A 303 1.56 20.84 -8.00
N ASP A 304 1.09 21.92 -8.62
CA ASP A 304 0.27 22.93 -7.97
C ASP A 304 -1.11 22.40 -7.58
N PHE A 305 -1.73 21.55 -8.39
CA PHE A 305 -2.96 20.84 -8.00
C PHE A 305 -2.71 19.91 -6.80
N VAL A 306 -1.59 19.19 -6.80
CA VAL A 306 -1.22 18.31 -5.68
C VAL A 306 -0.98 19.12 -4.40
N ALA A 307 -0.31 20.27 -4.50
CA ALA A 307 -0.09 21.17 -3.38
C ALA A 307 -1.39 21.68 -2.73
N LEU A 308 -2.49 21.71 -3.48
CA LEU A 308 -3.80 22.13 -2.98
C LEU A 308 -4.51 21.03 -2.20
N CYS A 309 -4.29 19.76 -2.55
CA CYS A 309 -5.07 18.64 -2.03
C CYS A 309 -4.48 18.12 -0.72
N ASP A 310 -5.27 18.09 0.34
CA ASP A 310 -4.84 17.46 1.57
C ASP A 310 -4.65 15.95 1.38
N ARG A 311 -3.87 15.34 2.29
CA ARG A 311 -3.54 13.90 2.25
C ARG A 311 -4.78 13.02 2.13
N THR A 312 -5.79 13.29 2.96
CA THR A 312 -6.98 12.45 3.08
C THR A 312 -7.83 12.52 1.81
N GLY A 313 -8.11 13.73 1.32
CA GLY A 313 -8.83 13.97 0.07
C GLY A 313 -8.13 13.35 -1.12
N LEU A 314 -6.79 13.44 -1.17
CA LEU A 314 -5.98 12.83 -2.22
C LEU A 314 -6.07 11.29 -2.19
N LEU A 315 -5.94 10.65 -1.04
CA LEU A 315 -5.99 9.18 -0.92
C LEU A 315 -7.39 8.61 -1.26
N GLU A 316 -8.45 9.31 -0.87
CA GLU A 316 -9.82 8.95 -1.25
C GLU A 316 -10.04 9.10 -2.76
N ALA A 317 -9.53 10.19 -3.34
CA ALA A 317 -9.59 10.43 -4.78
C ALA A 317 -8.83 9.37 -5.59
N ILE A 318 -7.63 8.98 -5.15
CA ILE A 318 -6.86 7.87 -5.73
C ILE A 318 -7.70 6.58 -5.69
N SER A 319 -8.33 6.30 -4.56
CA SER A 319 -9.18 5.11 -4.40
C SER A 319 -10.45 5.14 -5.26
N ALA A 320 -10.95 6.33 -5.59
CA ALA A 320 -12.08 6.54 -6.49
C ALA A 320 -11.70 6.42 -7.96
N ALA A 321 -10.56 7.00 -8.38
CA ALA A 321 -10.07 6.99 -9.76
C ALA A 321 -9.65 5.59 -10.23
N TRP A 322 -9.15 4.75 -9.31
CA TRP A 322 -8.66 3.41 -9.64
C TRP A 322 -9.34 2.31 -8.81
N PRO A 323 -10.62 2.00 -9.07
CA PRO A 323 -11.36 1.01 -8.30
C PRO A 323 -10.79 -0.42 -8.40
N LYS A 324 -10.01 -0.70 -9.46
CA LYS A 324 -9.34 -1.99 -9.70
C LYS A 324 -7.87 -2.03 -9.24
N GLY A 325 -7.41 -0.98 -8.56
CA GLY A 325 -6.05 -0.86 -8.05
C GLY A 325 -5.25 0.23 -8.74
N VAL A 326 -4.39 0.88 -7.96
CA VAL A 326 -3.57 2.03 -8.40
C VAL A 326 -2.49 1.55 -9.37
N PRO A 327 -2.32 2.17 -10.56
CA PRO A 327 -1.20 1.86 -11.45
C PRO A 327 0.14 1.99 -10.72
N THR A 328 1.12 1.19 -11.10
CA THR A 328 2.47 1.32 -10.55
C THR A 328 3.18 2.54 -11.11
N GLY A 329 4.05 3.11 -10.28
CA GLY A 329 4.78 4.32 -10.61
C GLY A 329 3.93 5.59 -10.52
N GLY A 330 4.60 6.72 -10.55
CA GLY A 330 3.96 8.05 -10.48
C GLY A 330 3.44 8.42 -9.09
N ALA A 331 2.90 9.64 -9.00
CA ALA A 331 2.55 10.27 -7.73
C ALA A 331 1.42 9.53 -6.98
N ALA A 332 0.51 8.87 -7.69
CA ALA A 332 -0.57 8.11 -7.08
C ALA A 332 -0.06 6.85 -6.34
N ALA A 333 0.88 6.12 -6.96
CA ALA A 333 1.52 4.97 -6.32
C ALA A 333 2.36 5.42 -5.12
N ASP A 334 3.12 6.50 -5.29
CA ASP A 334 3.98 7.07 -4.25
C ASP A 334 3.17 7.50 -3.02
N ALA A 335 2.09 8.27 -3.20
CA ALA A 335 1.18 8.67 -2.12
C ALA A 335 0.58 7.46 -1.39
N ARG A 336 0.23 6.41 -2.13
CA ARG A 336 -0.34 5.18 -1.57
C ARG A 336 0.68 4.36 -0.78
N TYR A 337 1.94 4.28 -1.22
CA TYR A 337 2.98 3.58 -0.47
C TYR A 337 3.42 4.36 0.77
N LEU A 338 3.45 5.69 0.71
CA LEU A 338 3.63 6.54 1.90
C LEU A 338 2.51 6.29 2.93
N ASP A 339 1.25 6.25 2.50
CA ASP A 339 0.13 5.87 3.38
C ASP A 339 0.30 4.46 3.97
N ALA A 340 0.79 3.51 3.17
CA ALA A 340 1.10 2.15 3.60
C ALA A 340 2.20 2.09 4.68
N GLU A 341 3.20 2.96 4.61
CA GLU A 341 4.24 3.09 5.63
C GLU A 341 3.79 3.85 6.88
N GLY A 342 2.53 4.33 6.91
CA GLY A 342 1.98 5.08 8.04
C GLY A 342 2.30 6.57 8.00
N VAL A 343 2.80 7.10 6.88
CA VAL A 343 3.10 8.52 6.73
C VAL A 343 1.82 9.35 6.88
N ALA A 344 1.66 9.96 8.06
CA ALA A 344 0.50 10.75 8.46
C ALA A 344 0.96 11.98 9.27
N PRO A 345 1.69 12.90 8.62
CA PRO A 345 2.17 14.11 9.28
C PRO A 345 1.03 14.99 9.76
N GLN A 346 1.30 15.79 10.79
CA GLN A 346 0.30 16.71 11.36
C GLN A 346 0.06 17.91 10.45
N SER A 347 1.07 18.32 9.67
CA SER A 347 0.97 19.45 8.76
C SER A 347 0.83 18.99 7.31
N HIS A 348 0.00 19.71 6.56
CA HIS A 348 -0.14 19.52 5.11
C HIS A 348 1.19 19.74 4.38
N ARG A 349 2.02 20.67 4.87
CA ARG A 349 3.30 21.01 4.23
C ARG A 349 4.32 19.89 4.37
N GLU A 350 4.33 19.19 5.50
CA GLU A 350 5.18 18.00 5.71
C GLU A 350 4.69 16.83 4.83
N TRP A 351 3.37 16.66 4.64
CA TRP A 351 2.86 15.69 3.66
C TRP A 351 3.39 15.96 2.25
N LEU A 352 3.39 17.22 1.82
CA LEU A 352 3.94 17.61 0.53
C LEU A 352 5.47 17.42 0.46
N ALA A 353 6.19 17.54 1.58
CA ALA A 353 7.63 17.26 1.63
C ALA A 353 7.93 15.76 1.39
N TRP A 354 7.06 14.85 1.83
CA TRP A 354 7.17 13.41 1.48
C TRP A 354 6.85 13.13 0.03
N LEU A 355 5.88 13.82 -0.56
CA LEU A 355 5.63 13.71 -2.01
C LEU A 355 6.79 14.30 -2.83
N HIS A 356 7.40 15.38 -2.35
CA HIS A 356 8.65 15.90 -2.91
C HIS A 356 9.77 14.86 -2.85
N TRP A 357 9.97 14.19 -1.71
CA TRP A 357 10.93 13.10 -1.57
C TRP A 357 10.67 11.98 -2.58
N ALA A 358 9.44 11.49 -2.69
CA ALA A 358 9.11 10.42 -3.60
C ALA A 358 9.37 10.81 -5.07
N ALA A 359 9.09 12.07 -5.42
CA ALA A 359 9.39 12.61 -6.76
C ALA A 359 10.89 12.70 -7.03
N VAL A 360 11.69 13.23 -6.10
CA VAL A 360 13.17 13.26 -6.20
C VAL A 360 13.72 11.84 -6.32
N ASN A 361 13.23 10.93 -5.50
CA ASN A 361 13.63 9.53 -5.49
C ASN A 361 13.40 8.83 -6.84
N ARG A 362 12.30 9.17 -7.51
CA ARG A 362 11.96 8.67 -8.85
C ARG A 362 12.70 9.40 -9.98
N GLY A 363 13.52 10.41 -9.67
CA GLY A 363 14.20 11.25 -10.66
C GLY A 363 13.31 12.31 -11.32
N ARG A 364 12.12 12.60 -10.77
CA ARG A 364 11.22 13.66 -11.24
C ARG A 364 11.58 15.02 -10.61
N THR A 365 12.83 15.45 -10.77
CA THR A 365 13.35 16.67 -10.12
C THR A 365 12.58 17.93 -10.52
N ASP A 366 12.18 18.07 -11.79
CA ASP A 366 11.41 19.23 -12.26
C ASP A 366 10.04 19.33 -11.58
N TRP A 367 9.36 18.18 -11.42
CA TRP A 367 8.08 18.10 -10.73
C TRP A 367 8.24 18.43 -9.24
N ALA A 368 9.29 17.90 -8.60
CA ALA A 368 9.59 18.17 -7.19
C ALA A 368 9.91 19.66 -6.95
N ASN A 369 10.71 20.27 -7.83
CA ASN A 369 11.03 21.70 -7.77
C ASN A 369 9.77 22.56 -7.93
N ALA A 370 8.93 22.27 -8.92
CA ALA A 370 7.67 22.98 -9.12
C ALA A 370 6.70 22.85 -7.93
N LEU A 371 6.68 21.70 -7.25
CA LEU A 371 5.94 21.53 -5.99
C LEU A 371 6.50 22.46 -4.90
N ALA A 372 7.82 22.47 -4.74
CA ALA A 372 8.53 23.28 -3.75
C ALA A 372 8.49 24.80 -4.03
N GLU A 373 8.20 25.20 -5.26
CA GLU A 373 7.92 26.60 -5.65
C GLU A 373 6.47 27.00 -5.35
N THR A 374 5.53 26.05 -5.40
CA THR A 374 4.11 26.32 -5.10
C THR A 374 3.86 26.53 -3.61
N VAL A 375 4.56 25.79 -2.76
CA VAL A 375 4.42 25.84 -1.31
C VAL A 375 5.80 25.83 -0.64
N ARG A 376 5.95 26.59 0.44
CA ARG A 376 7.14 26.49 1.28
C ARG A 376 7.11 25.14 2.01
N LEU A 377 8.04 24.24 1.71
CA LEU A 377 8.15 22.94 2.39
C LEU A 377 8.99 23.09 3.68
N PRO A 378 8.63 22.42 4.79
CA PRO A 378 9.39 22.49 6.05
C PRO A 378 10.79 21.87 5.91
N TRP A 379 10.95 20.93 4.97
CA TRP A 379 12.21 20.34 4.58
C TRP A 379 12.13 19.91 3.10
N ARG A 380 13.28 19.70 2.47
CA ARG A 380 13.37 19.21 1.07
C ARG A 380 14.42 18.13 0.96
N THR A 381 14.20 17.20 0.03
CA THR A 381 15.18 16.17 -0.30
C THR A 381 16.31 16.78 -1.12
N ALA A 382 17.55 16.66 -0.63
CA ALA A 382 18.73 17.14 -1.33
C ALA A 382 19.13 16.17 -2.45
N TRP A 383 19.15 14.87 -2.14
CA TRP A 383 19.40 13.78 -3.07
C TRP A 383 18.85 12.47 -2.51
N SER A 384 18.67 11.47 -3.38
CA SER A 384 18.22 10.13 -2.99
C SER A 384 18.92 9.05 -3.80
N ARG A 385 19.36 8.00 -3.11
CA ARG A 385 19.78 6.69 -3.64
C ARG A 385 18.90 5.58 -3.10
N TRP A 386 17.72 5.97 -2.66
CA TRP A 386 16.65 5.07 -2.26
C TRP A 386 16.00 4.47 -3.51
N ARG A 387 15.40 3.30 -3.36
CA ARG A 387 14.71 2.62 -4.43
C ARG A 387 13.29 3.17 -4.60
N PRO A 388 12.85 3.60 -5.79
CA PRO A 388 11.48 4.05 -5.98
C PRO A 388 10.48 2.93 -5.74
N TYR A 389 9.30 3.26 -5.19
CA TYR A 389 8.25 2.27 -5.02
C TYR A 389 7.68 1.77 -6.36
N GLY A 390 7.19 0.54 -6.36
CA GLY A 390 6.49 -0.09 -7.49
C GLY A 390 7.41 -0.49 -8.64
N VAL A 391 8.71 -0.65 -8.38
CA VAL A 391 9.69 -1.15 -9.35
C VAL A 391 9.84 -2.67 -9.16
N PHE A 392 10.07 -3.44 -10.21
CA PHE A 392 10.37 -4.88 -10.09
C PHE A 392 11.80 -5.15 -10.55
N GLY A 393 12.57 -5.89 -9.76
CA GLY A 393 14.00 -6.11 -9.99
C GLY A 393 14.88 -4.99 -9.45
N LYS A 394 16.18 -5.07 -9.80
CA LYS A 394 17.19 -4.10 -9.40
C LYS A 394 16.90 -2.74 -10.03
N HIS A 395 17.08 -1.67 -9.25
CA HIS A 395 17.02 -0.30 -9.76
C HIS A 395 18.44 0.29 -9.85
N PRO A 396 18.87 0.81 -11.02
CA PRO A 396 20.21 1.37 -11.16
C PRO A 396 20.46 2.54 -10.19
N GLY A 397 21.66 2.60 -9.63
CA GLY A 397 22.07 3.72 -8.78
C GLY A 397 21.45 3.74 -7.38
N THR A 398 20.82 2.66 -6.93
CA THR A 398 20.41 2.53 -5.51
C THR A 398 21.53 1.97 -4.66
N SER A 399 21.57 2.32 -3.39
CA SER A 399 22.51 1.71 -2.42
C SER A 399 22.19 0.25 -2.11
N GLY A 400 20.93 -0.18 -2.31
CA GLY A 400 20.39 -1.39 -1.70
C GLY A 400 20.05 -1.14 -0.23
N ALA A 401 19.56 -2.15 0.49
CA ALA A 401 19.23 -2.01 1.91
C ALA A 401 20.43 -1.51 2.74
N VAL A 402 20.18 -0.56 3.66
CA VAL A 402 21.16 0.05 4.57
C VAL A 402 20.72 -0.18 6.01
N ASP A 403 21.63 -0.71 6.83
CA ASP A 403 21.43 -0.94 8.26
C ASP A 403 22.03 0.18 9.09
N TYR A 404 23.20 0.69 8.69
CA TYR A 404 23.92 1.76 9.38
C TYR A 404 24.37 2.86 8.42
N VAL A 405 24.36 4.09 8.91
CA VAL A 405 24.87 5.29 8.25
C VAL A 405 25.98 5.88 9.12
N GLU A 406 27.14 6.16 8.52
CA GLU A 406 28.22 6.88 9.17
C GLU A 406 28.55 8.14 8.37
N LEU A 407 28.90 9.22 9.07
CA LEU A 407 29.36 10.46 8.46
C LEU A 407 30.85 10.63 8.71
N GLY A 408 31.57 11.12 7.70
CA GLY A 408 33.00 11.35 7.82
C GLY A 408 33.57 12.25 6.74
N LEU A 409 34.90 12.34 6.73
CA LEU A 409 35.67 13.01 5.69
C LEU A 409 36.51 11.97 4.96
N SER A 410 36.47 11.99 3.62
CA SER A 410 37.43 11.21 2.83
C SER A 410 38.81 11.85 2.84
N ASP A 411 39.80 11.12 2.34
CA ASP A 411 41.08 11.69 1.90
C ASP A 411 40.84 12.93 1.03
N GLY A 412 41.40 14.07 1.46
CA GLY A 412 41.19 15.38 0.83
C GLY A 412 40.11 16.25 1.47
N GLY A 413 39.47 15.81 2.57
CA GLY A 413 38.54 16.63 3.35
C GLY A 413 37.16 16.78 2.73
N VAL A 414 36.76 15.86 1.84
CA VAL A 414 35.42 15.86 1.24
C VAL A 414 34.43 15.22 2.22
N PRO A 415 33.30 15.87 2.54
CA PRO A 415 32.25 15.27 3.36
C PRO A 415 31.59 14.07 2.67
N VAL A 416 31.57 12.94 3.35
CA VAL A 416 31.04 11.67 2.85
C VAL A 416 30.02 11.05 3.80
N VAL A 417 29.17 10.22 3.19
CA VAL A 417 28.25 9.31 3.86
C VAL A 417 28.71 7.90 3.55
N THR A 418 28.90 7.10 4.58
CA THR A 418 29.16 5.66 4.45
C THR A 418 27.90 4.93 4.82
N THR A 419 27.50 3.97 3.98
CA THR A 419 26.34 3.11 4.23
C THR A 419 26.81 1.68 4.36
N GLN A 420 26.37 1.00 5.41
CA GLN A 420 26.70 -0.39 5.68
C GLN A 420 25.45 -1.24 5.70
N ARG A 421 25.56 -2.43 5.10
CA ARG A 421 24.57 -3.50 5.20
C ARG A 421 25.24 -4.71 5.82
N GLU A 422 24.63 -5.25 6.86
CA GLU A 422 25.14 -6.44 7.52
C GLU A 422 25.06 -7.65 6.58
N LEU A 423 26.16 -8.38 6.47
CA LEU A 423 26.27 -9.63 5.73
C LEU A 423 26.44 -10.79 6.72
N PRO A 424 25.88 -11.97 6.43
CA PRO A 424 26.15 -13.14 7.23
C PRO A 424 27.65 -13.48 7.16
N VAL A 425 28.25 -13.75 8.32
CA VAL A 425 29.62 -14.29 8.41
C VAL A 425 29.59 -15.74 7.88
N PRO A 426 30.39 -16.09 6.86
CA PRO A 426 30.41 -17.45 6.31
C PRO A 426 30.86 -18.45 7.37
N ALA A 427 30.17 -19.58 7.47
CA ALA A 427 30.55 -20.66 8.39
C ALA A 427 31.90 -21.34 8.01
N ASP A 428 32.26 -21.26 6.72
CA ASP A 428 33.44 -21.91 6.13
C ASP A 428 34.41 -20.87 5.52
N ASP A 429 34.64 -19.73 6.22
CA ASP A 429 35.67 -18.79 5.75
C ASP A 429 37.07 -19.39 5.97
N GLU A 430 37.78 -19.72 4.89
CA GLU A 430 39.17 -20.22 4.92
C GLU A 430 40.19 -19.11 5.31
N SER A 431 39.73 -17.89 5.60
CA SER A 431 40.57 -16.83 6.16
C SER A 431 41.19 -17.23 7.50
N GLU A 432 42.47 -16.89 7.72
CA GLU A 432 43.19 -17.21 8.96
C GLU A 432 42.58 -16.51 10.21
N GLU A 433 41.81 -15.43 10.02
CA GLU A 433 41.10 -14.68 11.06
C GLU A 433 39.80 -14.10 10.47
N PRO A 434 38.63 -14.76 10.64
CA PRO A 434 37.35 -14.17 10.26
C PRO A 434 37.05 -12.96 11.16
N GLY A 435 36.55 -11.87 10.57
CA GLY A 435 36.08 -10.71 11.33
C GLY A 435 34.89 -11.08 12.22
N ASP A 436 34.69 -10.34 13.31
CA ASP A 436 33.55 -10.52 14.21
C ASP A 436 32.24 -10.08 13.53
N GLU A 437 32.32 -9.06 12.69
CA GLU A 437 31.20 -8.55 11.89
C GLU A 437 31.62 -8.29 10.45
N ARG A 438 30.71 -8.52 9.50
CA ARG A 438 30.96 -8.33 8.06
C ARG A 438 29.90 -7.45 7.43
N TYR A 439 30.32 -6.44 6.68
CA TYR A 439 29.43 -5.45 6.06
C TYR A 439 29.69 -5.30 4.56
N LEU A 440 28.64 -5.06 3.78
CA LEU A 440 28.77 -4.46 2.46
C LEU A 440 28.73 -2.93 2.63
N GLU A 441 29.88 -2.30 2.42
CA GLU A 441 30.06 -0.85 2.58
C GLU A 441 30.01 -0.14 1.21
N ARG A 442 29.39 1.05 1.20
CA ARG A 442 29.40 1.98 0.07
C ARG A 442 29.62 3.41 0.56
N VAL A 443 30.30 4.21 -0.25
CA VAL A 443 30.67 5.59 0.12
C VAL A 443 30.09 6.58 -0.89
N TRP A 444 29.39 7.58 -0.36
CA TRP A 444 28.66 8.59 -1.11
C TRP A 444 29.18 9.98 -0.74
N ARG A 445 29.21 10.90 -1.70
CA ARG A 445 29.45 12.31 -1.40
C ARG A 445 28.22 12.90 -0.71
N LEU A 446 28.40 13.51 0.47
CA LEU A 446 27.30 14.07 1.26
C LEU A 446 26.55 15.20 0.53
N THR A 447 27.21 15.92 -0.37
CA THR A 447 26.61 17.09 -1.04
C THR A 447 25.54 16.71 -2.06
N ASP A 448 25.77 15.65 -2.85
CA ASP A 448 24.98 15.31 -4.04
C ASP A 448 24.62 13.81 -4.16
N GLY A 449 25.10 12.98 -3.23
CA GLY A 449 24.87 11.54 -3.22
C GLY A 449 25.60 10.80 -4.34
N THR A 450 26.66 11.35 -4.94
CA THR A 450 27.48 10.63 -5.94
C THR A 450 28.28 9.52 -5.27
N GLU A 451 28.21 8.30 -5.80
CA GLU A 451 29.03 7.17 -5.33
C GLU A 451 30.51 7.43 -5.65
N LEU A 452 31.38 7.33 -4.64
CA LEU A 452 32.80 7.71 -4.76
C LEU A 452 33.71 6.51 -5.03
N ALA A 453 33.28 5.31 -4.68
CA ALA A 453 34.04 4.08 -4.83
C ALA A 453 33.13 2.89 -5.14
N THR A 454 33.71 1.82 -5.68
CA THR A 454 32.99 0.55 -5.83
C THR A 454 32.65 -0.03 -4.46
N PRO A 455 31.49 -0.70 -4.30
CA PRO A 455 31.12 -1.34 -3.04
C PRO A 455 32.22 -2.31 -2.57
N SER A 456 32.51 -2.30 -1.28
CA SER A 456 33.53 -3.17 -0.67
C SER A 456 32.94 -4.00 0.46
N VAL A 457 33.38 -5.24 0.57
CA VAL A 457 33.11 -6.07 1.76
C VAL A 457 34.14 -5.69 2.82
N VAL A 458 33.65 -5.35 4.00
CA VAL A 458 34.43 -4.84 5.11
C VAL A 458 34.29 -5.80 6.29
N ASP A 459 35.41 -6.22 6.85
CA ASP A 459 35.48 -7.06 8.04
C ASP A 459 35.88 -6.19 9.23
N VAL A 460 35.07 -6.21 10.28
CA VAL A 460 35.27 -5.46 11.52
C VAL A 460 35.71 -6.42 12.62
N PHE A 461 36.78 -6.06 13.31
CA PHE A 461 37.34 -6.80 14.44
C PHE A 461 37.12 -5.99 15.70
N LEU A 462 36.52 -6.62 16.70
CA LEU A 462 36.20 -6.01 17.98
C LEU A 462 37.22 -6.45 19.03
N ASP A 463 37.60 -5.55 19.92
CA ASP A 463 38.43 -5.90 21.07
C ASP A 463 37.62 -6.59 22.19
N ALA A 464 38.30 -6.93 23.29
CA ALA A 464 37.66 -7.59 24.43
C ALA A 464 36.58 -6.74 25.13
N ASP A 465 36.57 -5.42 24.90
CA ASP A 465 35.56 -4.49 25.42
C ASP A 465 34.41 -4.27 24.43
N GLY A 466 34.49 -4.85 23.22
CA GLY A 466 33.50 -4.74 22.16
C GLY A 466 33.65 -3.48 21.30
N GLU A 467 34.78 -2.78 21.41
CA GLU A 467 35.10 -1.61 20.59
C GLU A 467 35.82 -2.02 19.31
N VAL A 468 35.71 -1.22 18.26
CA VAL A 468 36.37 -1.51 16.98
C VAL A 468 37.89 -1.37 17.12
N ASP A 469 38.61 -2.50 17.11
CA ASP A 469 40.08 -2.55 17.11
C ASP A 469 40.64 -2.21 15.73
N ARG A 470 40.11 -2.86 14.70
CA ARG A 470 40.55 -2.67 13.31
C ARG A 470 39.46 -3.03 12.31
N VAL A 471 39.57 -2.44 11.12
CA VAL A 471 38.65 -2.64 9.99
C VAL A 471 39.47 -2.99 8.75
N LEU A 472 39.13 -4.09 8.07
CA LEU A 472 39.81 -4.54 6.84
C LEU A 472 38.85 -4.50 5.64
N GLY A 473 39.41 -4.28 4.44
CA GLY A 473 38.65 -4.32 3.18
C GLY A 473 38.05 -2.98 2.73
N ARG A 474 38.20 -1.90 3.52
CA ARG A 474 37.77 -0.55 3.12
C ARG A 474 38.51 -0.08 1.87
N THR A 475 37.76 0.52 0.95
CA THR A 475 38.28 1.10 -0.29
C THR A 475 38.55 2.60 -0.20
N VAL A 476 37.98 3.27 0.81
CA VAL A 476 38.15 4.70 1.06
C VAL A 476 38.48 4.89 2.54
N ASP A 477 39.56 5.60 2.83
CA ASP A 477 39.88 6.02 4.19
C ASP A 477 38.91 7.12 4.63
N ILE A 478 38.24 6.88 5.76
CA ILE A 478 37.21 7.76 6.31
C ILE A 478 37.67 8.18 7.70
N TYR A 479 37.82 9.48 7.89
CA TYR A 479 38.15 10.05 9.18
C TYR A 479 36.87 10.48 9.90
N PRO A 480 36.71 10.14 11.19
CA PRO A 480 35.56 10.57 11.97
C PRO A 480 35.42 12.09 11.91
N HIS A 481 34.24 12.56 11.55
CA HIS A 481 33.90 13.96 11.74
C HIS A 481 33.42 14.16 13.18
N ALA A 482 33.66 15.34 13.77
CA ALA A 482 33.14 15.62 15.09
C ALA A 482 31.60 15.46 15.06
N PRO A 483 30.98 14.73 16.00
CA PRO A 483 29.56 14.51 15.98
C PRO A 483 28.84 15.86 16.01
N ALA A 484 28.06 16.13 14.96
CA ALA A 484 27.21 17.30 14.93
C ALA A 484 26.12 17.09 15.99
N HIS A 485 26.06 17.96 16.99
CA HIS A 485 24.87 17.99 17.84
C HIS A 485 23.67 18.36 16.96
N PRO A 486 22.54 17.66 17.05
CA PRO A 486 21.37 18.01 16.27
C PRO A 486 20.83 19.36 16.78
N GLU A 487 21.28 20.45 16.15
CA GLU A 487 20.77 21.81 16.42
C GLU A 487 19.33 21.97 15.91
N VAL A 488 18.91 21.09 14.99
CA VAL A 488 17.63 21.12 14.29
C VAL A 488 16.92 19.77 14.46
N PRO A 489 15.64 19.72 14.89
CA PRO A 489 14.87 18.47 14.94
C PRO A 489 14.71 17.85 13.54
N ARG A 490 14.78 16.53 13.47
CA ARG A 490 14.47 15.74 12.28
C ARG A 490 12.95 15.59 12.07
N PRO A 491 12.48 15.34 10.84
CA PRO A 491 11.09 14.96 10.59
C PRO A 491 10.75 13.59 11.20
N GLN A 492 9.45 13.31 11.34
CA GLN A 492 8.99 11.96 11.69
C GLN A 492 9.33 10.99 10.56
N LEU A 493 9.76 9.78 10.90
CA LEU A 493 10.29 8.85 9.91
C LEU A 493 9.33 7.71 9.60
N PRO A 494 9.25 7.27 8.32
CA PRO A 494 8.56 6.06 7.96
C PRO A 494 9.27 4.83 8.53
N HIS A 495 8.53 3.72 8.61
CA HIS A 495 9.03 2.50 9.21
C HIS A 495 10.19 1.84 8.44
N SER A 496 10.32 2.16 7.15
CA SER A 496 11.34 1.62 6.24
C SER A 496 12.73 2.19 6.50
N VAL A 497 12.84 3.35 7.18
CA VAL A 497 14.10 3.95 7.65
C VAL A 497 14.58 3.19 8.91
N ARG A 498 15.85 2.79 8.90
CA ARG A 498 16.48 2.02 9.99
C ARG A 498 17.38 2.92 10.82
N ASP A 499 18.15 3.78 10.16
CA ASP A 499 19.18 4.60 10.79
C ASP A 499 19.24 6.03 10.23
N VAL A 500 19.85 6.94 11.00
CA VAL A 500 19.80 8.38 10.73
C VAL A 500 20.92 9.16 11.41
N GLU A 501 21.60 10.00 10.64
CA GLU A 501 22.72 10.81 11.12
C GLU A 501 22.54 12.31 10.79
N PRO A 502 22.79 13.22 11.75
CA PRO A 502 22.80 14.66 11.51
C PRO A 502 24.13 15.09 10.87
N ALA A 503 24.07 15.80 9.75
CA ALA A 503 25.26 16.23 9.01
C ALA A 503 25.66 17.69 9.21
N GLY A 504 25.02 18.39 10.16
CA GLY A 504 25.18 19.83 10.38
C GLY A 504 24.31 20.69 9.44
N ASP A 505 24.19 21.99 9.75
CA ASP A 505 23.45 22.98 8.94
C ASP A 505 22.00 22.61 8.59
N GLY A 506 21.34 21.84 9.47
CA GLY A 506 19.96 21.36 9.25
C GLY A 506 19.83 20.19 8.27
N ARG A 507 20.94 19.60 7.81
CA ARG A 507 20.94 18.40 6.96
C ARG A 507 20.88 17.11 7.77
N TRP A 508 20.07 16.19 7.30
CA TRP A 508 19.94 14.83 7.84
C TRP A 508 20.16 13.80 6.74
N VAL A 509 20.84 12.71 7.09
CA VAL A 509 21.04 11.54 6.22
C VAL A 509 20.32 10.35 6.82
N LEU A 510 19.57 9.62 6.00
CA LEU A 510 18.69 8.55 6.44
C LEU A 510 18.96 7.29 5.64
N GLY A 511 19.19 6.17 6.33
CA GLY A 511 19.43 4.85 5.77
C GLY A 511 18.33 3.86 6.14
N GLY A 512 17.99 2.94 5.25
CA GLY A 512 17.02 1.90 5.55
C GLY A 512 16.82 0.88 4.44
N SER A 513 15.70 0.17 4.51
CA SER A 513 15.40 -0.98 3.65
C SER A 513 15.44 -0.71 2.15
N GLY A 514 15.12 0.52 1.71
CA GLY A 514 15.17 0.89 0.30
C GLY A 514 16.43 1.64 -0.12
N GLY A 515 17.28 2.05 0.83
CA GLY A 515 18.56 2.70 0.54
C GLY A 515 18.90 3.87 1.43
N VAL A 516 19.53 4.90 0.84
CA VAL A 516 19.95 6.11 1.56
C VAL A 516 19.47 7.38 0.86
N PHE A 517 19.11 8.40 1.62
CA PHE A 517 18.80 9.74 1.11
C PHE A 517 19.18 10.83 2.11
N ALA A 518 19.31 12.06 1.61
CA ALA A 518 19.54 13.24 2.45
C ALA A 518 18.43 14.27 2.28
N LEU A 519 18.12 14.97 3.37
CA LEU A 519 17.16 16.07 3.41
C LEU A 519 17.75 17.28 4.14
N ASP A 520 17.30 18.46 3.74
CA ASP A 520 17.61 19.74 4.35
C ASP A 520 16.36 20.28 5.06
N VAL A 521 16.46 20.56 6.36
CA VAL A 521 15.38 21.12 7.18
C VAL A 521 15.45 22.64 7.18
N PHE A 522 14.35 23.29 6.80
CA PHE A 522 14.24 24.75 6.73
C PHE A 522 13.37 25.35 7.83
N GLU A 523 12.47 24.56 8.42
CA GLU A 523 11.54 25.01 9.46
C GLU A 523 11.56 24.05 10.68
N PRO A 524 12.57 24.17 11.55
CA PRO A 524 12.75 23.30 12.71
C PRO A 524 11.56 23.31 13.68
N ASP A 525 10.93 24.46 13.86
CA ASP A 525 9.82 24.62 14.83
C ASP A 525 8.60 23.76 14.47
N GLU A 526 8.35 23.51 13.17
CA GLU A 526 7.25 22.63 12.74
C GLU A 526 7.51 21.16 13.07
N MET A 527 8.78 20.76 13.26
CA MET A 527 9.19 19.38 13.53
C MET A 527 9.38 19.10 15.03
N ALA A 528 9.32 20.13 15.88
CA ALA A 528 9.55 20.00 17.31
C ALA A 528 8.41 19.22 18.02
N GLY A 529 8.77 18.29 18.92
CA GLY A 529 7.82 17.57 19.79
C GLY A 529 7.08 16.39 19.14
N ALA A 530 7.42 16.06 17.89
CA ALA A 530 6.88 14.91 17.19
C ALA A 530 7.51 13.58 17.66
N PRO A 531 6.76 12.45 17.71
CA PRO A 531 7.33 11.14 18.00
C PRO A 531 8.35 10.72 16.92
N ASN A 532 9.33 9.89 17.29
CA ASN A 532 10.45 9.53 16.41
C ASN A 532 10.05 8.84 15.08
N ARG A 533 8.94 8.10 15.09
CA ARG A 533 8.43 7.34 13.93
C ARG A 533 6.91 7.36 13.91
N TRP A 534 6.34 7.28 12.72
CA TRP A 534 4.91 7.03 12.61
C TRP A 534 4.56 5.61 13.07
N PRO A 535 3.40 5.44 13.74
CA PRO A 535 2.86 4.11 13.96
C PRO A 535 2.47 3.49 12.62
N SER A 536 2.72 2.18 12.48
CA SER A 536 2.19 1.41 11.36
C SER A 536 0.66 1.52 11.32
N PRO A 537 0.04 1.67 10.14
CA PRO A 537 -1.42 1.62 10.02
C PRO A 537 -1.94 0.32 10.63
N LEU A 538 -3.03 0.40 11.40
CA LEU A 538 -3.62 -0.81 11.98
C LEU A 538 -4.25 -1.66 10.89
N VAL A 539 -4.96 -1.01 9.96
CA VAL A 539 -5.57 -1.68 8.83
C VAL A 539 -4.83 -1.29 7.57
N ALA A 540 -4.48 -2.29 6.76
CA ALA A 540 -3.83 -2.10 5.47
C ALA A 540 -4.55 -1.03 4.62
N PRO A 541 -3.82 -0.26 3.78
CA PRO A 541 -4.39 0.82 2.97
C PRO A 541 -5.60 0.41 2.14
N ALA A 542 -6.45 1.40 1.84
CA ALA A 542 -7.75 1.19 1.20
C ALA A 542 -7.68 0.43 -0.14
N ARG A 543 -6.58 0.58 -0.90
CA ARG A 543 -6.39 -0.08 -2.19
C ARG A 543 -4.98 -0.63 -2.35
N ARG A 544 -4.95 -1.81 -2.97
CA ARG A 544 -3.75 -2.42 -3.54
C ARG A 544 -3.42 -1.75 -4.87
N THR A 545 -2.19 -1.93 -5.36
CA THR A 545 -1.87 -1.59 -6.76
C THR A 545 -2.68 -2.46 -7.73
N ALA A 546 -2.87 -1.97 -8.95
CA ALA A 546 -3.22 -2.83 -10.07
C ALA A 546 -2.17 -3.94 -10.21
N VAL A 547 -2.48 -5.01 -10.93
CA VAL A 547 -1.44 -5.96 -11.33
C VAL A 547 -0.35 -5.18 -12.07
N TRP A 548 0.88 -5.30 -11.61
CA TRP A 548 2.01 -4.59 -12.19
C TRP A 548 2.19 -5.03 -13.65
N PRO A 549 2.69 -4.17 -14.54
CA PRO A 549 3.04 -4.58 -15.89
C PRO A 549 4.05 -5.74 -15.83
N VAL A 550 3.83 -6.78 -16.63
CA VAL A 550 4.82 -7.87 -16.77
C VAL A 550 6.13 -7.22 -17.23
N PRO A 551 7.28 -7.55 -16.61
CA PRO A 551 8.58 -7.12 -17.12
C PRO A 551 8.72 -7.52 -18.60
N ALA A 552 9.49 -6.77 -19.38
CA ALA A 552 9.74 -7.12 -20.78
C ALA A 552 10.28 -8.56 -20.85
N LEU A 553 9.46 -9.49 -21.34
CA LEU A 553 9.81 -10.90 -21.44
C LEU A 553 10.65 -11.12 -22.71
N PRO A 554 11.55 -12.11 -22.72
CA PRO A 554 12.30 -12.46 -23.92
C PRO A 554 11.31 -12.93 -25.00
N GLY A 555 11.37 -12.31 -26.18
CA GLY A 555 10.44 -12.58 -27.29
C GLY A 555 10.49 -14.03 -27.79
N PRO A 556 9.42 -14.55 -28.42
CA PRO A 556 9.37 -15.92 -28.91
C PRO A 556 10.28 -16.19 -30.13
N GLU A 557 11.00 -15.19 -30.63
CA GLU A 557 11.90 -15.29 -31.80
C GLU A 557 13.02 -16.33 -31.57
N GLU A 558 13.52 -16.87 -32.69
CA GLU A 558 14.47 -17.99 -32.75
C GLU A 558 15.85 -17.68 -32.15
N ASP A 559 16.15 -16.41 -31.82
CA ASP A 559 17.38 -16.02 -31.15
C ASP A 559 17.14 -15.86 -29.63
N PRO A 560 17.60 -16.82 -28.81
CA PRO A 560 17.36 -16.77 -27.38
C PRO A 560 18.17 -15.64 -26.73
N ASP A 561 17.48 -14.63 -26.22
CA ASP A 561 18.10 -13.54 -25.45
C ASP A 561 18.64 -14.04 -24.10
N HIS A 562 19.87 -14.56 -24.11
CA HIS A 562 20.62 -15.01 -22.94
C HIS A 562 20.67 -13.96 -21.82
N SER A 563 20.79 -12.69 -22.20
CA SER A 563 21.07 -11.59 -21.28
C SER A 563 19.96 -11.39 -20.25
N TRP A 564 18.72 -11.73 -20.63
CA TRP A 564 17.57 -11.64 -19.73
C TRP A 564 17.68 -12.62 -18.56
N TRP A 565 17.93 -13.90 -18.83
CA TRP A 565 18.10 -14.91 -17.78
C TRP A 565 19.40 -14.72 -17.00
N ALA A 566 20.46 -14.27 -17.67
CA ALA A 566 21.73 -13.95 -17.02
C ALA A 566 21.58 -12.82 -16.00
N THR A 567 20.67 -11.86 -16.23
CA THR A 567 20.35 -10.81 -15.25
C THR A 567 19.72 -11.39 -13.97
N ALA A 568 18.85 -12.41 -14.12
CA ALA A 568 18.18 -13.04 -12.99
C ALA A 568 19.08 -14.03 -12.24
N PHE A 569 19.78 -14.92 -12.94
CA PHE A 569 20.57 -15.98 -12.33
C PHE A 569 22.04 -15.60 -12.09
N GLY A 570 22.61 -14.82 -12.99
CA GLY A 570 24.05 -14.60 -13.12
C GLY A 570 24.63 -15.36 -14.32
N GLU A 571 25.52 -14.70 -15.06
CA GLU A 571 26.24 -15.28 -16.22
C GLU A 571 26.91 -16.62 -15.86
N GLY A 572 27.58 -16.67 -14.70
CA GLY A 572 28.29 -17.85 -14.23
C GLY A 572 27.39 -19.00 -13.75
N THR A 573 26.07 -18.84 -13.72
CA THR A 573 25.12 -19.85 -13.22
C THR A 573 24.45 -20.61 -14.37
N LEU A 574 24.36 -20.01 -15.56
CA LEU A 574 23.75 -20.64 -16.74
C LEU A 574 24.74 -21.61 -17.40
N ARG A 575 24.38 -22.89 -17.42
CA ARG A 575 25.20 -23.97 -17.99
C ARG A 575 24.67 -24.37 -19.37
N ARG A 576 25.44 -24.07 -20.41
CA ARG A 576 25.13 -24.47 -21.79
C ARG A 576 25.66 -25.87 -22.06
N LEU A 577 24.89 -26.65 -22.82
CA LEU A 577 25.28 -27.98 -23.25
C LEU A 577 25.66 -27.97 -24.73
N GLU A 578 26.72 -28.71 -25.06
CA GLU A 578 27.02 -29.05 -26.45
C GLU A 578 25.92 -29.93 -27.03
N ARG A 579 25.62 -29.76 -28.31
CA ARG A 579 24.53 -30.52 -28.95
C ARG A 579 24.75 -32.03 -28.87
N SER A 580 26.00 -32.48 -28.91
CA SER A 580 26.39 -33.89 -28.77
C SER A 580 26.24 -34.44 -27.35
N ALA A 581 26.16 -33.58 -26.34
CA ALA A 581 25.97 -33.96 -24.94
C ALA A 581 24.49 -34.14 -24.56
N ILE A 582 23.56 -33.74 -25.45
CA ILE A 582 22.13 -33.88 -25.23
C ILE A 582 21.65 -35.27 -25.69
N PRO A 583 20.96 -36.06 -24.84
CA PRO A 583 20.44 -37.37 -25.21
C PRO A 583 19.50 -37.31 -26.43
N ALA A 584 19.56 -38.34 -27.28
CA ALA A 584 18.75 -38.43 -28.50
C ALA A 584 17.23 -38.42 -28.27
N GLY A 585 16.78 -38.78 -27.07
CA GLY A 585 15.36 -38.72 -26.68
C GLY A 585 14.85 -37.29 -26.42
N VAL A 586 15.74 -36.29 -26.30
CA VAL A 586 15.35 -34.88 -26.24
C VAL A 586 15.20 -34.36 -27.67
N VAL A 587 13.98 -34.44 -28.20
CA VAL A 587 13.64 -34.02 -29.57
C VAL A 587 12.86 -32.71 -29.61
N HIS A 588 12.34 -32.24 -28.48
CA HIS A 588 11.61 -30.97 -28.40
C HIS A 588 12.52 -29.79 -28.79
N ALA A 589 12.21 -29.14 -29.93
CA ALA A 589 13.07 -28.12 -30.53
C ALA A 589 13.38 -26.94 -29.59
N GLN A 590 12.39 -26.44 -28.84
CA GLN A 590 12.60 -25.32 -27.92
C GLN A 590 13.44 -25.72 -26.70
N THR A 591 13.32 -26.95 -26.21
CA THR A 591 14.17 -27.46 -25.12
C THR A 591 15.62 -27.52 -25.57
N LEU A 592 15.84 -28.02 -26.78
CA LEU A 592 17.16 -28.09 -27.39
C LEU A 592 17.79 -26.71 -27.59
N ALA A 593 17.05 -25.76 -28.15
CA ALA A 593 17.50 -24.38 -28.31
C ALA A 593 17.81 -23.71 -26.96
N THR A 594 16.99 -23.99 -25.93
CA THR A 594 17.21 -23.47 -24.58
C THR A 594 18.50 -24.03 -23.97
N LEU A 595 18.71 -25.34 -23.99
CA LEU A 595 19.90 -25.98 -23.40
C LEU A 595 21.21 -25.61 -24.10
N THR A 596 21.17 -25.40 -25.43
CA THR A 596 22.36 -25.09 -26.23
C THR A 596 22.64 -23.58 -26.31
N GLY A 597 21.61 -22.76 -26.49
CA GLY A 597 21.74 -21.31 -26.68
C GLY A 597 21.71 -20.49 -25.39
N ILE A 598 20.77 -20.79 -24.48
CA ILE A 598 20.61 -20.07 -23.20
C ILE A 598 21.45 -20.75 -22.10
N GLY A 599 21.33 -22.06 -21.99
CA GLY A 599 21.79 -22.84 -20.86
C GLY A 599 20.72 -22.98 -19.76
N PHE A 600 20.96 -23.88 -18.82
CA PHE A 600 20.08 -24.14 -17.68
C PHE A 600 20.79 -23.70 -16.39
N PRO A 601 20.11 -23.03 -15.44
CA PRO A 601 20.76 -22.55 -14.23
C PRO A 601 21.17 -23.71 -13.32
N ALA A 602 22.37 -23.64 -12.74
CA ALA A 602 22.83 -24.52 -11.67
C ALA A 602 22.62 -23.84 -10.30
N LEU A 603 21.53 -24.19 -9.63
CA LEU A 603 21.06 -23.60 -8.37
C LEU A 603 21.36 -24.58 -7.23
N ASP A 604 22.04 -24.10 -6.21
CA ASP A 604 22.44 -24.89 -5.03
C ASP A 604 21.33 -25.04 -3.97
N GLY A 605 20.17 -24.41 -4.18
CA GLY A 605 19.08 -24.37 -3.22
C GLY A 605 19.22 -23.29 -2.14
N SER A 606 20.17 -22.35 -2.26
CA SER A 606 20.24 -21.17 -1.39
C SER A 606 19.12 -20.17 -1.70
N GLU A 607 18.88 -19.88 -2.97
CA GLU A 607 17.81 -19.03 -3.46
C GLU A 607 17.41 -19.42 -4.90
N PRO A 608 16.20 -19.98 -5.14
CA PRO A 608 15.12 -20.28 -4.19
C PRO A 608 15.46 -21.43 -3.23
N LYS A 609 15.03 -21.33 -1.97
CA LYS A 609 15.21 -22.41 -0.98
C LYS A 609 14.48 -23.71 -1.34
N PHE A 610 13.37 -23.61 -2.06
CA PHE A 610 12.57 -24.77 -2.46
C PHE A 610 13.08 -25.46 -3.73
N LEU A 611 14.07 -24.91 -4.45
CA LEU A 611 14.51 -25.41 -5.74
C LEU A 611 16.04 -25.51 -5.80
N SER A 612 16.54 -26.72 -6.01
CA SER A 612 17.92 -26.95 -6.46
C SER A 612 17.92 -27.56 -7.85
N THR A 613 18.92 -27.24 -8.65
CA THR A 613 19.08 -27.78 -10.00
C THR A 613 20.45 -28.40 -10.18
N VAL A 614 20.50 -29.45 -10.99
CA VAL A 614 21.74 -30.17 -11.25
C VAL A 614 22.66 -29.31 -12.13
N ASP A 615 23.97 -29.30 -11.86
CA ASP A 615 24.95 -28.76 -12.80
C ASP A 615 25.06 -29.69 -14.02
N LEU A 616 24.27 -29.38 -15.04
CA LEU A 616 24.20 -30.16 -16.27
C LEU A 616 25.53 -30.17 -17.04
N ALA A 617 26.42 -29.19 -16.85
CA ALA A 617 27.73 -29.22 -17.50
C ALA A 617 28.64 -30.31 -16.92
N GLN A 618 28.44 -30.69 -15.66
CA GLN A 618 29.21 -31.74 -14.99
C GLN A 618 28.59 -33.13 -15.16
N THR A 619 27.26 -33.21 -15.05
CA THR A 619 26.52 -34.48 -14.96
C THR A 619 25.83 -34.87 -16.27
N GLY A 620 25.55 -33.90 -17.14
CA GLY A 620 24.68 -34.11 -18.30
C GLY A 620 23.21 -34.33 -17.92
N LEU A 621 22.41 -34.76 -18.89
CA LEU A 621 20.99 -35.09 -18.68
C LEU A 621 20.84 -36.58 -18.38
N GLU A 622 20.69 -36.92 -17.10
CA GLU A 622 20.48 -38.30 -16.66
C GLU A 622 19.02 -38.74 -16.90
N PRO A 623 18.78 -39.94 -17.47
CA PRO A 623 17.43 -40.46 -17.63
C PRO A 623 16.80 -40.73 -16.26
N LEU A 624 15.53 -40.36 -16.13
CA LEU A 624 14.72 -40.62 -14.95
C LEU A 624 13.49 -41.44 -15.35
N ASP A 625 13.27 -42.57 -14.68
CA ASP A 625 12.03 -43.35 -14.81
C ASP A 625 10.91 -42.67 -14.01
N ALA A 626 10.09 -41.85 -14.69
CA ALA A 626 8.93 -41.20 -14.09
C ALA A 626 7.70 -42.12 -14.19
N PRO A 627 7.07 -42.55 -13.06
CA PRO A 627 5.92 -43.44 -13.09
C PRO A 627 4.75 -42.84 -13.85
N GLY A 628 4.24 -43.55 -14.86
CA GLY A 628 3.07 -43.15 -15.64
C GLY A 628 3.36 -42.19 -16.82
N ASN A 629 4.62 -41.83 -17.07
CA ASN A 629 5.01 -41.10 -18.29
C ASN A 629 5.30 -42.06 -19.45
N VAL A 630 4.84 -41.66 -20.64
CA VAL A 630 4.98 -42.44 -21.88
C VAL A 630 6.22 -41.98 -22.68
N GLU A 631 6.71 -40.76 -22.43
CA GLU A 631 7.90 -40.20 -23.07
C GLU A 631 9.16 -40.35 -22.19
N PRO A 632 10.37 -40.33 -22.78
CA PRO A 632 11.62 -40.28 -22.02
C PRO A 632 11.70 -39.01 -21.17
N THR A 633 12.04 -39.14 -19.88
CA THR A 633 12.24 -38.00 -18.98
C THR A 633 13.68 -37.92 -18.48
N TYR A 634 14.18 -36.70 -18.26
CA TYR A 634 15.55 -36.44 -17.84
C TYR A 634 15.60 -35.53 -16.61
N LEU A 635 16.43 -35.88 -15.62
CA LEU A 635 16.54 -35.14 -14.35
C LEU A 635 17.05 -33.72 -14.57
N LEU A 636 16.40 -32.75 -13.93
CA LEU A 636 16.82 -31.35 -13.90
C LEU A 636 17.23 -30.88 -12.49
N GLY A 637 16.73 -31.51 -11.43
CA GLY A 637 16.90 -31.00 -10.07
C GLY A 637 15.89 -31.55 -9.08
N PHE A 638 15.68 -30.78 -8.01
CA PHE A 638 14.78 -31.13 -6.93
C PHE A 638 13.93 -29.92 -6.49
N TRP A 639 12.64 -30.15 -6.28
CA TRP A 639 11.69 -29.22 -5.69
C TRP A 639 11.28 -29.74 -4.31
N LEU A 640 11.69 -29.09 -3.23
CA LEU A 640 11.47 -29.57 -1.85
C LEU A 640 11.92 -31.03 -1.64
N GLY A 641 13.03 -31.41 -2.28
CA GLY A 641 13.55 -32.79 -2.27
C GLY A 641 12.91 -33.75 -3.29
N GLU A 642 11.78 -33.38 -3.91
CA GLU A 642 11.13 -34.18 -4.95
C GLU A 642 11.78 -33.97 -6.32
N LYS A 643 11.94 -35.04 -7.11
CA LYS A 643 12.66 -34.94 -8.39
C LYS A 643 11.87 -34.14 -9.42
N ILE A 644 12.54 -33.18 -10.07
CA ILE A 644 12.02 -32.47 -11.24
C ILE A 644 12.73 -32.96 -12.51
N ALA A 645 11.96 -33.18 -13.56
CA ALA A 645 12.47 -33.71 -14.82
C ALA A 645 11.84 -33.01 -16.03
N VAL A 646 12.55 -33.03 -17.16
CA VAL A 646 12.06 -32.56 -18.46
C VAL A 646 11.65 -33.74 -19.34
N GLY A 647 10.47 -33.64 -19.96
CA GLY A 647 10.03 -34.54 -21.02
C GLY A 647 10.80 -34.32 -22.31
N GLY A 648 11.40 -35.37 -22.86
CA GLY A 648 12.23 -35.30 -24.05
C GLY A 648 11.48 -34.90 -25.32
N GLU A 649 10.23 -35.34 -25.47
CA GLU A 649 9.40 -35.06 -26.65
C GLU A 649 8.56 -33.80 -26.47
N SER A 650 7.98 -33.60 -25.28
CA SER A 650 7.09 -32.50 -24.96
C SER A 650 7.79 -31.24 -24.47
N GLY A 651 9.01 -31.38 -23.94
CA GLY A 651 9.74 -30.30 -23.27
C GLY A 651 9.13 -29.84 -21.94
N ARG A 652 8.09 -30.51 -21.43
CA ARG A 652 7.41 -30.17 -20.18
C ARG A 652 8.30 -30.43 -18.97
N VAL A 653 8.23 -29.57 -17.98
CA VAL A 653 8.91 -29.76 -16.70
C VAL A 653 7.91 -30.29 -15.69
N LEU A 654 8.22 -31.47 -15.13
CA LEU A 654 7.35 -32.25 -14.27
C LEU A 654 8.04 -32.50 -12.93
N MET A 655 7.29 -32.31 -11.85
CA MET A 655 7.66 -32.79 -10.51
C MET A 655 7.04 -34.16 -10.31
N THR A 656 7.85 -35.15 -9.92
CA THR A 656 7.38 -36.49 -9.60
C THR A 656 7.49 -36.71 -8.10
N SER A 657 6.36 -36.92 -7.44
CA SER A 657 6.31 -37.22 -6.00
C SER A 657 5.46 -38.46 -5.71
N ALA A 658 5.45 -38.90 -4.46
CA ALA A 658 4.57 -39.98 -4.00
C ALA A 658 3.07 -39.67 -4.22
N ALA A 659 2.70 -38.39 -4.30
CA ALA A 659 1.32 -37.94 -4.54
C ALA A 659 0.92 -37.91 -6.03
N GLY A 660 1.89 -38.11 -6.94
CA GLY A 660 1.68 -38.13 -8.38
C GLY A 660 2.61 -37.20 -9.14
N VAL A 661 2.25 -36.94 -10.41
CA VAL A 661 3.01 -36.05 -11.31
C VAL A 661 2.33 -34.69 -11.38
N GLN A 662 3.09 -33.63 -11.16
CA GLN A 662 2.61 -32.25 -11.24
C GLN A 662 3.39 -31.45 -12.29
N LEU A 663 2.68 -30.63 -13.06
CA LEU A 663 3.28 -29.75 -14.06
C LEU A 663 3.89 -28.51 -13.39
N LEU A 664 5.19 -28.30 -13.58
CA LEU A 664 5.92 -27.09 -13.16
C LEU A 664 6.18 -26.14 -14.33
N GLY A 665 6.14 -26.63 -15.57
CA GLY A 665 6.19 -25.78 -16.76
C GLY A 665 5.74 -26.53 -18.00
N SER A 666 4.92 -25.88 -18.83
CA SER A 666 4.48 -26.38 -20.13
C SER A 666 5.63 -26.47 -21.13
N SER A 667 6.72 -25.74 -20.90
CA SER A 667 8.03 -25.95 -21.53
C SER A 667 9.18 -25.60 -20.58
N LEU A 668 10.40 -26.09 -20.88
CA LEU A 668 11.62 -25.73 -20.14
C LEU A 668 11.83 -24.21 -20.06
N ARG A 669 11.55 -23.50 -21.17
CA ARG A 669 11.69 -22.06 -21.24
C ARG A 669 10.71 -21.34 -20.31
N GLN A 670 9.44 -21.75 -20.30
CA GLN A 670 8.43 -21.18 -19.39
C GLN A 670 8.78 -21.45 -17.93
N PHE A 671 9.21 -22.68 -17.59
CA PHE A 671 9.69 -23.01 -16.26
C PHE A 671 10.84 -22.08 -15.84
N MET A 672 11.87 -21.94 -16.67
CA MET A 672 12.98 -21.02 -16.40
C MET A 672 12.53 -19.57 -16.23
N THR A 673 11.60 -19.08 -17.05
CA THR A 673 11.04 -17.73 -16.89
C THR A 673 10.34 -17.54 -15.54
N LEU A 674 9.54 -18.50 -15.08
CA LEU A 674 8.88 -18.40 -13.77
C LEU A 674 9.89 -18.41 -12.62
N VAL A 675 10.92 -19.28 -12.69
CA VAL A 675 12.01 -19.30 -11.71
C VAL A 675 12.78 -17.98 -11.72
N SER A 676 13.11 -17.43 -12.90
CA SER A 676 13.80 -16.14 -13.00
C SER A 676 13.00 -14.99 -12.41
N LEU A 677 11.69 -14.94 -12.66
CA LEU A 677 10.84 -13.91 -12.09
C LEU A 677 10.79 -14.04 -10.56
N TYR A 678 10.73 -15.26 -10.03
CA TYR A 678 10.81 -15.49 -8.59
C TYR A 678 12.16 -15.05 -8.00
N VAL A 679 13.29 -15.43 -8.61
CA VAL A 679 14.63 -14.98 -8.17
C VAL A 679 14.73 -13.47 -8.24
N THR A 680 14.16 -12.84 -9.28
CA THR A 680 14.11 -11.38 -9.42
C THR A 680 13.28 -10.73 -8.31
N LEU A 681 12.13 -11.29 -7.96
CA LEU A 681 11.29 -10.83 -6.84
C LEU A 681 12.13 -10.81 -5.55
N ARG A 682 12.82 -11.90 -5.24
CA ARG A 682 13.65 -12.03 -4.04
C ARG A 682 14.82 -11.04 -3.99
N ARG A 683 15.42 -10.73 -5.15
CA ARG A 683 16.51 -9.76 -5.31
C ARG A 683 16.05 -8.31 -5.44
N SER A 684 14.74 -8.03 -5.38
CA SER A 684 14.20 -6.69 -5.62
C SER A 684 14.33 -5.74 -4.42
N GLU A 685 14.65 -6.24 -3.22
CA GLU A 685 14.86 -5.44 -2.00
C GLU A 685 13.76 -4.39 -1.77
N PHE A 686 12.50 -4.85 -1.71
CA PHE A 686 11.35 -3.97 -1.54
C PHE A 686 11.45 -3.15 -0.25
N SER A 687 11.12 -1.86 -0.33
CA SER A 687 11.19 -0.96 0.82
C SER A 687 10.10 -1.23 1.86
N THR A 688 9.01 -1.89 1.42
CA THR A 688 7.89 -2.23 2.30
C THR A 688 7.35 -3.61 2.00
N ARG A 689 6.76 -4.23 3.03
CA ARG A 689 5.98 -5.47 2.87
C ARG A 689 4.81 -5.30 1.91
N TYR A 690 4.15 -4.15 1.91
CA TYR A 690 2.99 -3.90 1.03
C TYR A 690 3.40 -3.84 -0.43
N GLU A 691 4.62 -3.39 -0.70
CA GLU A 691 5.21 -3.43 -2.03
C GLU A 691 5.55 -4.85 -2.44
N GLU A 692 6.17 -5.64 -1.55
CA GLU A 692 6.46 -7.04 -1.80
C GLU A 692 5.18 -7.88 -2.03
N GLU A 693 4.14 -7.70 -1.22
CA GLU A 693 2.83 -8.37 -1.39
C GLU A 693 2.18 -8.04 -2.74
N ASP A 694 2.34 -6.79 -3.20
CA ASP A 694 1.86 -6.38 -4.51
C ASP A 694 2.67 -6.99 -5.66
N ALA A 695 3.98 -7.08 -5.50
CA ALA A 695 4.86 -7.73 -6.45
C ALA A 695 4.57 -9.23 -6.54
N ARG A 696 4.35 -9.92 -5.41
CA ARG A 696 3.94 -11.33 -5.34
C ARG A 696 2.61 -11.58 -6.02
N ARG A 697 1.59 -10.77 -5.74
CA ARG A 697 0.30 -10.85 -6.45
C ARG A 697 0.47 -10.69 -7.95
N SER A 698 1.32 -9.74 -8.36
CA SER A 698 1.59 -9.50 -9.78
C SER A 698 2.31 -10.68 -10.40
N LEU A 699 3.29 -11.28 -9.71
CA LEU A 699 3.98 -12.50 -10.12
C LEU A 699 2.99 -13.67 -10.31
N THR A 700 2.04 -13.87 -9.39
CA THR A 700 0.99 -14.88 -9.55
C THR A 700 0.12 -14.62 -10.79
N ALA A 701 -0.21 -13.36 -11.08
CA ALA A 701 -0.96 -13.01 -12.29
C ALA A 701 -0.13 -13.23 -13.57
N TRP A 702 1.16 -12.85 -13.56
CA TRP A 702 2.08 -13.05 -14.67
C TRP A 702 2.31 -14.52 -14.94
N ALA A 703 2.44 -15.35 -13.91
CA ALA A 703 2.62 -16.79 -14.07
C ALA A 703 1.46 -17.43 -14.82
N ARG A 704 0.21 -17.04 -14.49
CA ARG A 704 -0.99 -17.50 -15.22
C ARG A 704 -1.07 -16.97 -16.65
N GLN A 705 -0.46 -15.83 -16.94
CA GLN A 705 -0.36 -15.29 -18.30
C GLN A 705 0.72 -15.99 -19.12
N ILE A 706 1.89 -16.26 -18.51
CA ILE A 706 3.06 -16.88 -19.16
C ILE A 706 2.82 -18.37 -19.41
N ASP A 707 2.27 -19.07 -18.42
CA ASP A 707 1.98 -20.50 -18.48
C ASP A 707 0.67 -20.80 -17.72
N PRO A 708 -0.49 -20.73 -18.38
CA PRO A 708 -1.78 -20.91 -17.72
C PRO A 708 -1.92 -22.26 -16.99
N ALA A 709 -1.31 -23.32 -17.53
CA ALA A 709 -1.40 -24.67 -16.98
C ALA A 709 -0.52 -24.84 -15.74
N ALA A 710 0.75 -24.41 -15.80
CA ALA A 710 1.65 -24.54 -14.66
C ALA A 710 1.45 -23.43 -13.62
N GLY A 711 1.22 -22.19 -14.04
CA GLY A 711 1.10 -21.01 -13.18
C GLY A 711 -0.12 -21.00 -12.25
N SER A 712 -1.04 -21.96 -12.42
CA SER A 712 -2.15 -22.22 -11.49
C SER A 712 -1.92 -23.44 -10.59
N SER A 713 -0.76 -24.08 -10.68
CA SER A 713 -0.45 -25.26 -9.87
C SER A 713 -0.23 -24.90 -8.39
N ALA A 714 -0.46 -25.88 -7.50
CA ALA A 714 -0.31 -25.69 -6.07
C ALA A 714 1.13 -25.30 -5.67
N SER A 715 2.13 -25.87 -6.35
CA SER A 715 3.55 -25.57 -6.08
C SER A 715 3.89 -24.12 -6.37
N TRP A 716 3.46 -23.61 -7.53
CA TRP A 716 3.70 -22.21 -7.88
C TRP A 716 2.88 -21.25 -7.02
N THR A 717 1.65 -21.63 -6.66
CA THR A 717 0.81 -20.83 -5.74
C THR A 717 1.50 -20.70 -4.38
N ALA A 718 1.95 -21.81 -3.78
CA ALA A 718 2.69 -21.80 -2.52
C ALA A 718 4.01 -21.00 -2.61
N ALA A 719 4.75 -21.11 -3.72
CA ALA A 719 5.96 -20.33 -3.94
C ALA A 719 5.69 -18.82 -3.99
N PHE A 720 4.69 -18.39 -4.76
CA PHE A 720 4.40 -16.97 -4.97
C PHE A 720 3.70 -16.31 -3.79
N ASP A 721 2.87 -17.05 -3.05
CA ASP A 721 2.25 -16.58 -1.81
C ASP A 721 3.27 -16.41 -0.66
N GLY A 722 4.46 -17.00 -0.83
CA GLY A 722 5.59 -16.89 0.12
C GLY A 722 5.61 -17.99 1.18
N ASP A 723 4.73 -18.98 1.08
CA ASP A 723 4.69 -20.13 2.00
C ASP A 723 6.01 -20.90 1.99
N LEU A 724 6.71 -20.94 0.85
CA LEU A 724 7.98 -21.64 0.69
C LEU A 724 9.22 -20.80 1.03
N ASP A 725 9.04 -19.58 1.56
CA ASP A 725 10.15 -18.70 1.95
C ASP A 725 10.64 -18.93 3.38
N VAL A 726 9.79 -19.50 4.23
CA VAL A 726 10.02 -19.65 5.66
C VAL A 726 10.60 -21.04 5.96
N PRO A 727 11.73 -21.15 6.69
CA PRO A 727 12.36 -22.44 7.00
C PRO A 727 11.44 -23.45 7.70
N GLU A 728 10.48 -22.97 8.49
CA GLU A 728 9.52 -23.82 9.22
C GLU A 728 8.45 -24.46 8.30
N SER A 729 8.36 -23.99 7.06
CA SER A 729 7.40 -24.42 6.03
C SER A 729 8.01 -25.33 4.96
N LEU A 730 9.34 -25.50 5.02
CA LEU A 730 10.18 -26.36 4.18
C LEU A 730 10.56 -27.62 4.96
#